data_AF-A0A3M7N1Q7-F1
#
_entry.id   AF-A0A3M7N1Q7-F1
#
_cell.length_a   1.000
_cell.length_b   1.000
_cell.length_c   1.000
_cell.angle_alpha   90.00
_cell.angle_beta   90.00
_cell.angle_gamma   90.00
#
_symmetry.space_group_name_H-M   'P 1'
#
loop_
_entity.id
_entity.type
_entity.pdbx_description
1 polymer ?
#
loop_
_entity_poly.entity_id
_entity_poly.type
_entity_poly.pdbx_seq_one_letter_code
_entity_poly.pdbx_strand_id
1 'polypeptide(L)'
;MGGSWNNTLDILAGQLDRDRSIKVSASAAGLLLGLAGLSALSSELVTATKLIRGLVLITLVSTAAFTTATILRSQYGDVPFQICFVVTNFFSKIASCAVLMALAPTKKHRLPTLVVELTAVFWVAYSINWIARNTLPVTGPVLLQTEQGVNLLDFWYGYAKYDILTDVGIILSPINCMRGTALPSKKQVIVSLAFLPRVLSSLSALARWWVLNTVAQDGGDVSLAEWLYTVATISQIFFAVLAAFAPHLTPLRDIIWSTSQAVKEEDNNQGIDKAAKSSRSNGVEVLAANNLMAFASPRICARCLDKLGRKQGLSAATARTYPALSPPSLVRGLSTSTHRLAFVPPTPASLGKPIEAKQFRKSRKWLRRIGYLALFGAAVYAVDKRFYASSLTRSTRTFALALTVALDYKINFRENPPFADDIAEVHARSAQKLFDLLRKNDGLYLKIGQAIAMQSAILPPEFQKMFARMFDDAPQNSWDEVCQVIRQDFGGRSPEEVFGISFDGNPDAGVMEKKARASASVAQVHWARLRDGREVAIKVQKKEIAQQVGWDLWAFKVVTRLYTWYFDLPFYVLVPYITERLKLECDFENEATNARKMAELVKAEPRLKNRVYIPVVYDELSSKRVLTAEWVEGVRLWDKEGITSQWEGGWRRGSPGSHGTPLDPPGATATTTNAIKSGQKAQSNEEQLKPERTYWKGKDGKGGLGLSLKEVMTTMVDLFSAQMFLWGVVHCDPHPGNLFVRRQPNGHSEIVLLDHGLYITMNPEFRHNYALFWKSLMTFDNKTLDKVVSSWGINNTELFASATLMRPYEGGDRSFSNKIRGLSNAERRKRQYEMQEAMRKGVREVLADESKWPRELIFIGRNLRIVQGNNQYFGSPVNRIKLTGNWAARALSEDKQLPLSQRWRNYGGYILMRFVLLGSDVWFYYSKLKQLLGRGKGMEDDVERHMARIAKDYGVDMQHGVFEG
;
A
#
# COMPACT_ATOMS: atom_id res chain seq x y z
N MET A 1 -22.03 13.72 44.20
CA MET A 1 -20.88 13.85 45.14
C MET A 1 -19.65 14.42 44.42
N GLY A 2 -19.75 15.63 43.85
CA GLY A 2 -18.69 16.23 43.00
C GLY A 2 -17.96 17.44 43.61
N GLY A 3 -18.27 17.82 44.86
CA GLY A 3 -17.76 19.06 45.46
C GLY A 3 -16.61 18.90 46.47
N SER A 4 -16.23 17.68 46.85
CA SER A 4 -15.30 17.45 47.97
C SER A 4 -13.84 17.16 47.57
N TRP A 5 -13.53 17.03 46.27
CA TRP A 5 -12.19 16.60 45.81
C TRP A 5 -11.30 17.73 45.29
N ASN A 6 -11.88 18.86 44.86
CA ASN A 6 -11.08 20.02 44.43
C ASN A 6 -10.37 20.70 45.60
N ASN A 7 -11.00 20.76 46.79
CA ASN A 7 -10.36 21.36 47.97
C ASN A 7 -9.10 20.59 48.43
N THR A 8 -9.04 19.27 48.24
CA THR A 8 -7.85 18.48 48.60
C THR A 8 -6.69 18.73 47.64
N LEU A 9 -6.98 19.03 46.36
CA LEU A 9 -5.99 19.38 45.35
C LEU A 9 -5.48 20.82 45.51
N ASP A 10 -6.33 21.75 45.92
CA ASP A 10 -5.93 23.14 46.19
C ASP A 10 -5.09 23.27 47.47
N ILE A 11 -5.38 22.46 48.50
CA ILE A 11 -4.53 22.38 49.72
C ILE A 11 -3.17 21.76 49.41
N LEU A 12 -3.09 20.78 48.49
CA LEU A 12 -1.82 20.22 48.02
C LEU A 12 -1.07 21.18 47.09
N ALA A 13 -1.77 21.95 46.25
CA ALA A 13 -1.16 22.94 45.35
C ALA A 13 -0.59 24.15 46.11
N GLY A 14 -1.23 24.55 47.23
CA GLY A 14 -0.77 25.65 48.09
C GLY A 14 0.52 25.39 48.86
N GLN A 15 0.93 24.12 49.04
CA GLN A 15 2.20 23.76 49.70
C GLN A 15 3.34 23.36 48.74
N LEU A 16 3.10 23.34 47.42
CA LEU A 16 4.03 22.81 46.41
C LEU A 16 4.53 23.87 45.42
N ASP A 17 4.76 25.10 45.88
CA ASP A 17 5.37 26.14 45.07
C ASP A 17 6.88 26.22 45.31
N ARG A 18 7.66 25.34 44.63
CA ARG A 18 9.08 25.61 44.32
C ARG A 18 9.79 24.66 43.34
N ASP A 19 9.16 23.65 42.73
CA ASP A 19 9.89 22.76 41.80
C ASP A 19 9.13 22.34 40.54
N ARG A 20 9.75 22.53 39.36
CA ARG A 20 9.15 22.24 38.03
C ARG A 20 8.98 20.75 37.75
N SER A 21 9.71 19.87 38.44
CA SER A 21 9.65 18.41 38.29
C SER A 21 8.36 17.79 38.86
N ILE A 22 7.82 18.38 39.92
CA ILE A 22 6.61 17.90 40.62
C ILE A 22 5.34 18.27 39.85
N LYS A 23 5.33 19.40 39.13
CA LYS A 23 4.21 19.80 38.25
C LYS A 23 3.96 18.77 37.13
N VAL A 24 5.00 18.14 36.60
CA VAL A 24 4.87 17.09 35.58
C VAL A 24 4.30 15.79 36.15
N SER A 25 4.66 15.41 37.38
CA SER A 25 4.11 14.19 38.02
C SER A 25 2.66 14.39 38.48
N ALA A 26 2.30 15.57 38.98
CA ALA A 26 0.93 15.90 39.36
C ALA A 26 0.00 15.99 38.13
N SER A 27 0.47 16.56 37.02
CA SER A 27 -0.28 16.57 35.76
C SER A 27 -0.40 15.17 35.14
N ALA A 28 0.63 14.31 35.23
CA ALA A 28 0.55 12.93 34.79
C ALA A 28 -0.40 12.09 35.67
N ALA A 29 -0.37 12.27 36.99
CA ALA A 29 -1.28 11.61 37.93
C ALA A 29 -2.74 12.07 37.75
N GLY A 30 -2.97 13.37 37.51
CA GLY A 30 -4.30 13.92 37.19
C GLY A 30 -4.85 13.42 35.86
N LEU A 31 -4.00 13.30 34.82
CA LEU A 31 -4.37 12.71 33.53
C LEU A 31 -4.68 11.21 33.67
N LEU A 32 -3.92 10.48 34.50
CA LEU A 32 -4.10 9.05 34.75
C LEU A 32 -5.33 8.75 35.61
N LEU A 33 -5.66 9.60 36.59
CA LEU A 33 -6.90 9.51 37.38
C LEU A 33 -8.13 9.88 36.54
N GLY A 34 -8.00 10.83 35.61
CA GLY A 34 -9.03 11.12 34.60
C GLY A 34 -9.28 9.94 33.65
N LEU A 35 -8.23 9.19 33.30
CA LEU A 35 -8.34 7.96 32.50
C LEU A 35 -8.88 6.75 33.30
N ALA A 36 -8.63 6.68 34.61
CA ALA A 36 -9.28 5.71 35.50
C ALA A 36 -10.77 6.03 35.71
N GLY A 37 -11.15 7.32 35.70
CA GLY A 37 -12.55 7.76 35.65
C GLY A 37 -13.30 7.26 34.41
N LEU A 38 -12.59 7.01 33.30
CA LEU A 38 -13.17 6.42 32.08
C LEU A 38 -13.42 4.90 32.18
N SER A 39 -12.79 4.17 33.11
CA SER A 39 -13.10 2.74 33.36
C SER A 39 -14.31 2.56 34.28
N ALA A 40 -14.59 3.53 35.16
CA ALA A 40 -15.80 3.55 35.99
C ALA A 40 -17.10 3.75 35.17
N LEU A 41 -16.99 4.19 33.91
CA LEU A 41 -18.10 4.27 32.95
C LEU A 41 -18.47 2.91 32.31
N SER A 42 -17.83 1.80 32.72
CA SER A 42 -18.13 0.46 32.20
C SER A 42 -19.43 -0.17 32.71
N SER A 43 -20.10 0.45 33.69
CA SER A 43 -21.38 -0.06 34.21
C SER A 43 -22.57 0.20 33.29
N GLU A 44 -22.45 1.10 32.30
CA GLU A 44 -23.49 1.36 31.31
C GLU A 44 -23.00 1.05 29.88
N LEU A 45 -23.44 -0.11 29.38
CA LEU A 45 -23.64 -0.44 27.97
C LEU A 45 -22.68 0.24 26.95
N VAL A 46 -21.45 -0.27 26.85
CA VAL A 46 -20.53 0.13 25.79
C VAL A 46 -20.68 -0.82 24.59
N THR A 47 -21.24 -0.32 23.48
CA THR A 47 -21.27 -1.00 22.17
C THR A 47 -19.86 -1.49 21.79
N ALA A 48 -19.72 -2.69 21.21
CA ALA A 48 -18.43 -3.30 20.85
C ALA A 48 -17.45 -2.31 20.16
N THR A 49 -17.98 -1.40 19.33
CA THR A 49 -17.21 -0.33 18.66
C THR A 49 -16.57 0.69 19.61
N LYS A 50 -17.26 1.09 20.69
CA LYS A 50 -16.71 2.00 21.71
C LYS A 50 -15.67 1.29 22.58
N LEU A 51 -15.89 0.01 22.89
CA LEU A 51 -14.92 -0.84 23.59
C LEU A 51 -13.62 -0.98 22.77
N ILE A 52 -13.76 -1.26 21.47
CA ILE A 52 -12.63 -1.36 20.54
C ILE A 52 -11.86 -0.02 20.44
N ARG A 53 -12.56 1.12 20.39
CA ARG A 53 -11.91 2.46 20.38
C ARG A 53 -11.16 2.76 21.69
N GLY A 54 -11.72 2.39 22.84
CA GLY A 54 -11.05 2.50 24.14
C GLY A 54 -9.78 1.64 24.20
N LEU A 55 -9.85 0.41 23.68
CA LEU A 55 -8.70 -0.51 23.63
C LEU A 55 -7.58 -0.01 22.70
N VAL A 56 -7.91 0.65 21.58
CA VAL A 56 -6.90 1.31 20.71
C VAL A 56 -6.18 2.44 21.45
N LEU A 57 -6.93 3.27 22.19
CA LEU A 57 -6.35 4.36 22.97
C LEU A 57 -5.41 3.82 24.07
N ILE A 58 -5.85 2.79 24.80
CA ILE A 58 -5.07 2.08 25.82
C ILE A 58 -3.76 1.52 25.22
N THR A 59 -3.83 0.98 24.00
CA THR A 59 -2.69 0.40 23.28
C THR A 59 -1.69 1.46 22.81
N LEU A 60 -2.19 2.58 22.28
CA LEU A 60 -1.36 3.73 21.89
C LEU A 60 -0.69 4.37 23.10
N VAL A 61 -1.43 4.53 24.20
CA VAL A 61 -0.90 5.07 25.47
C VAL A 61 0.15 4.13 26.06
N SER A 62 -0.05 2.81 26.03
CA SER A 62 0.92 1.82 26.52
C SER A 62 2.21 1.82 25.69
N THR A 63 2.08 1.95 24.36
CA THR A 63 3.23 2.01 23.44
C THR A 63 4.01 3.33 23.58
N ALA A 64 3.29 4.45 23.73
CA ALA A 64 3.87 5.76 24.00
C ALA A 64 4.54 5.81 25.38
N ALA A 65 3.91 5.23 26.40
CA ALA A 65 4.46 5.14 27.76
C ALA A 65 5.75 4.29 27.79
N PHE A 66 5.81 3.18 27.06
CA PHE A 66 7.03 2.37 26.94
C PHE A 66 8.18 3.13 26.24
N THR A 67 7.88 3.77 25.11
CA THR A 67 8.86 4.57 24.36
C THR A 67 9.39 5.70 25.25
N THR A 68 8.49 6.36 25.98
CA THR A 68 8.80 7.44 26.92
C THR A 68 9.58 6.92 28.13
N ALA A 69 9.24 5.77 28.71
CA ALA A 69 9.95 5.16 29.84
C ALA A 69 11.41 4.82 29.50
N THR A 70 11.64 4.32 28.30
CA THR A 70 12.97 3.93 27.81
C THR A 70 13.86 5.16 27.58
N ILE A 71 13.25 6.26 27.13
CA ILE A 71 13.92 7.55 26.92
C ILE A 71 14.21 8.25 28.26
N LEU A 72 13.20 8.33 29.14
CA LEU A 72 13.27 9.06 30.42
C LEU A 72 14.19 8.42 31.46
N ARG A 73 14.44 7.09 31.40
CA ARG A 73 15.40 6.41 32.30
C ARG A 73 16.81 7.03 32.23
N SER A 74 17.17 7.62 31.10
CA SER A 74 18.46 8.29 30.92
C SER A 74 18.53 9.71 31.48
N GLN A 75 17.38 10.39 31.63
CA GLN A 75 17.31 11.81 31.97
C GLN A 75 16.82 12.09 33.41
N TYR A 76 15.99 11.23 34.01
CA TYR A 76 15.27 11.54 35.26
C TYR A 76 15.38 10.46 36.35
N GLY A 77 16.29 9.49 36.20
CA GLY A 77 16.49 8.40 37.16
C GLY A 77 15.51 7.21 37.00
N ASP A 78 15.53 6.26 37.94
CA ASP A 78 14.76 5.01 37.85
C ASP A 78 13.26 5.17 38.21
N VAL A 79 12.88 6.28 38.86
CA VAL A 79 11.51 6.52 39.36
C VAL A 79 10.47 6.68 38.24
N PRO A 80 10.68 7.53 37.20
CA PRO A 80 9.71 7.65 36.10
C PRO A 80 9.59 6.36 35.30
N PHE A 81 10.67 5.60 35.18
CA PHE A 81 10.66 4.29 34.53
C PHE A 81 9.76 3.30 35.28
N GLN A 82 9.83 3.25 36.62
CA GLN A 82 8.96 2.38 37.42
C GLN A 82 7.48 2.75 37.31
N ILE A 83 7.16 4.05 37.31
CA ILE A 83 5.77 4.52 37.15
C ILE A 83 5.24 4.10 35.77
N CYS A 84 5.98 4.37 34.70
CA CYS A 84 5.56 3.96 33.36
C CYS A 84 5.45 2.43 33.20
N PHE A 85 6.32 1.67 33.87
CA PHE A 85 6.26 0.20 33.91
C PHE A 85 4.97 -0.31 34.55
N VAL A 86 4.63 0.20 35.75
CA VAL A 86 3.40 -0.16 36.48
C VAL A 86 2.16 0.18 35.64
N VAL A 87 2.14 1.38 35.06
CA VAL A 87 1.03 1.88 34.23
C VAL A 87 0.84 1.04 32.95
N THR A 88 1.94 0.66 32.28
CA THR A 88 1.89 -0.16 31.06
C THR A 88 1.32 -1.55 31.37
N ASN A 89 1.77 -2.19 32.46
CA ASN A 89 1.23 -3.49 32.88
C ASN A 89 -0.25 -3.39 33.28
N PHE A 90 -0.65 -2.32 33.94
CA PHE A 90 -2.05 -2.08 34.30
C PHE A 90 -2.97 -1.97 33.09
N PHE A 91 -2.64 -1.09 32.15
CA PHE A 91 -3.45 -0.90 30.95
C PHE A 91 -3.59 -2.18 30.13
N SER A 92 -2.51 -2.96 30.06
CA SER A 92 -2.55 -4.31 29.52
C SER A 92 -3.57 -5.20 30.24
N LYS A 93 -3.58 -5.23 31.58
CA LYS A 93 -4.54 -6.04 32.37
C LYS A 93 -5.99 -5.61 32.15
N ILE A 94 -6.26 -4.31 32.13
CA ILE A 94 -7.59 -3.76 31.84
C ILE A 94 -8.06 -4.17 30.45
N ALA A 95 -7.18 -4.17 29.45
CA ALA A 95 -7.52 -4.65 28.11
C ALA A 95 -7.92 -6.13 28.09
N SER A 96 -7.23 -6.99 28.85
CA SER A 96 -7.60 -8.40 28.99
C SER A 96 -8.91 -8.60 29.76
N CYS A 97 -9.16 -7.85 30.83
CA CYS A 97 -10.43 -7.88 31.56
C CYS A 97 -11.61 -7.41 30.69
N ALA A 98 -11.40 -6.39 29.85
CA ALA A 98 -12.41 -5.90 28.91
C ALA A 98 -12.82 -6.98 27.89
N VAL A 99 -11.87 -7.75 27.36
CA VAL A 99 -12.15 -8.91 26.49
C VAL A 99 -12.95 -9.98 27.24
N LEU A 100 -12.56 -10.30 28.47
CA LEU A 100 -13.28 -11.28 29.30
C LEU A 100 -14.71 -10.83 29.61
N MET A 101 -14.92 -9.56 29.92
CA MET A 101 -16.25 -9.01 30.16
C MET A 101 -17.12 -9.03 28.91
N ALA A 102 -16.52 -8.81 27.72
CA ALA A 102 -17.23 -8.89 26.44
C ALA A 102 -17.60 -10.33 26.05
N LEU A 103 -16.81 -11.32 26.48
CA LEU A 103 -17.07 -12.75 26.24
C LEU A 103 -17.94 -13.40 27.32
N ALA A 104 -18.15 -12.76 28.47
CA ALA A 104 -18.87 -13.32 29.60
C ALA A 104 -20.39 -13.42 29.32
N PRO A 105 -20.99 -14.62 29.38
CA PRO A 105 -22.37 -14.85 28.96
C PRO A 105 -23.40 -14.32 29.95
N THR A 106 -23.09 -14.27 31.26
CA THR A 106 -24.04 -13.78 32.28
C THR A 106 -23.36 -12.89 33.33
N LYS A 107 -24.16 -12.12 34.08
CA LYS A 107 -23.67 -11.26 35.19
C LYS A 107 -22.85 -12.04 36.24
N LYS A 108 -23.20 -13.31 36.50
CA LYS A 108 -22.46 -14.19 37.42
C LYS A 108 -21.03 -14.48 36.94
N HIS A 109 -20.81 -14.58 35.63
CA HIS A 109 -19.50 -14.80 35.02
C HIS A 109 -18.66 -13.52 34.91
N ARG A 110 -19.28 -12.33 35.01
CA ARG A 110 -18.57 -11.03 35.04
C ARG A 110 -18.01 -10.69 36.41
N LEU A 111 -18.62 -11.19 37.50
CA LEU A 111 -18.24 -10.85 38.87
C LEU A 111 -16.76 -11.17 39.19
N PRO A 112 -16.19 -12.34 38.86
CA PRO A 112 -14.77 -12.61 39.10
C PRO A 112 -13.85 -11.67 38.33
N THR A 113 -14.17 -11.37 37.07
CA THR A 113 -13.41 -10.44 36.22
C THR A 113 -13.42 -9.02 36.78
N LEU A 114 -14.56 -8.58 37.31
CA LEU A 114 -14.72 -7.27 37.95
C LEU A 114 -13.93 -7.18 39.26
N VAL A 115 -13.89 -8.25 40.06
CA VAL A 115 -13.04 -8.33 41.25
C VAL A 115 -11.55 -8.22 40.88
N VAL A 116 -11.12 -8.90 39.81
CA VAL A 116 -9.74 -8.79 39.30
C VAL A 116 -9.43 -7.38 38.80
N GLU A 117 -10.37 -6.74 38.11
CA GLU A 117 -10.24 -5.35 37.64
C GLU A 117 -10.08 -4.36 38.81
N LEU A 118 -10.95 -4.44 39.82
CA LEU A 118 -10.86 -3.62 41.04
C LEU A 118 -9.54 -3.86 41.79
N THR A 119 -9.10 -5.12 41.87
CA THR A 119 -7.82 -5.48 42.49
C THR A 119 -6.64 -4.89 41.71
N ALA A 120 -6.69 -4.88 40.38
CA ALA A 120 -5.66 -4.27 39.53
C ALA A 120 -5.61 -2.74 39.68
N VAL A 121 -6.76 -2.07 39.81
CA VAL A 121 -6.85 -0.62 40.07
C VAL A 121 -6.23 -0.29 41.43
N PHE A 122 -6.61 -1.03 42.48
CA PHE A 122 -6.05 -0.85 43.81
C PHE A 122 -4.53 -1.08 43.82
N TRP A 123 -4.07 -2.11 43.12
CA TRP A 123 -2.65 -2.44 43.01
C TRP A 123 -1.83 -1.33 42.35
N VAL A 124 -2.33 -0.71 41.28
CA VAL A 124 -1.65 0.44 40.66
C VAL A 124 -1.60 1.64 41.58
N ALA A 125 -2.74 1.98 42.19
CA ALA A 125 -2.81 3.10 43.10
C ALA A 125 -1.84 2.91 44.28
N TYR A 126 -1.79 1.70 44.84
CA TYR A 126 -0.82 1.33 45.88
C TYR A 126 0.62 1.44 45.38
N SER A 127 0.94 0.89 44.20
CA SER A 127 2.30 0.89 43.66
C SER A 127 2.80 2.29 43.34
N ILE A 128 1.97 3.15 42.74
CA ILE A 128 2.31 4.55 42.45
C ILE A 128 2.46 5.35 43.74
N ASN A 129 1.55 5.18 44.71
CA ASN A 129 1.64 5.86 46.01
C ASN A 129 2.87 5.38 46.81
N TRP A 130 3.22 4.10 46.75
CA TRP A 130 4.43 3.57 47.37
C TRP A 130 5.69 4.16 46.73
N ILE A 131 5.74 4.22 45.39
CA ILE A 131 6.85 4.87 44.68
C ILE A 131 6.95 6.33 45.13
N ALA A 132 5.85 7.08 45.08
CA ALA A 132 5.82 8.51 45.41
C ALA A 132 6.21 8.82 46.87
N ARG A 133 5.81 7.97 47.84
CA ARG A 133 6.13 8.18 49.27
C ARG A 133 7.56 7.82 49.65
N ASN A 134 8.18 6.89 48.92
CA ASN A 134 9.54 6.45 49.24
C ASN A 134 10.62 7.19 48.42
N THR A 135 10.25 7.92 47.37
CA THR A 135 11.18 8.75 46.58
C THR A 135 11.33 10.15 47.17
N LEU A 136 12.39 10.39 47.96
CA LEU A 136 12.83 11.74 48.31
C LEU A 136 13.50 12.42 47.08
N PRO A 137 13.39 13.76 46.94
CA PRO A 137 14.00 14.49 45.83
C PRO A 137 15.52 14.55 46.02
N VAL A 138 16.27 13.77 45.24
CA VAL A 138 17.73 13.93 45.13
C VAL A 138 18.00 15.14 44.23
N THR A 139 18.20 16.31 44.83
CA THR A 139 18.72 17.50 44.14
C THR A 139 20.24 17.55 44.33
N GLY A 140 20.99 17.43 43.22
CA GLY A 140 22.43 17.76 43.18
C GLY A 140 23.34 16.66 42.59
N PRO A 141 24.31 17.01 41.74
CA PRO A 141 25.29 16.07 41.21
C PRO A 141 26.56 16.10 42.08
N VAL A 142 26.75 15.08 42.94
CA VAL A 142 28.01 14.48 43.44
C VAL A 142 27.70 13.72 44.76
N LEU A 143 28.31 12.54 44.88
CA LEU A 143 28.13 11.49 45.89
C LEU A 143 28.25 11.92 47.37
N LEU A 144 27.29 11.55 48.23
CA LEU A 144 27.41 10.55 49.34
C LEU A 144 26.22 10.66 50.33
N GLN A 145 25.65 9.48 50.64
CA GLN A 145 24.87 9.10 51.82
C GLN A 145 23.81 10.04 52.42
N THR A 146 22.55 9.61 52.30
CA THR A 146 21.71 9.38 53.49
C THR A 146 21.14 7.97 53.42
N GLU A 147 21.29 7.19 54.50
CA GLU A 147 20.81 5.83 54.72
C GLU A 147 19.27 5.69 54.78
N GLN A 148 18.54 6.43 53.94
CA GLN A 148 17.09 6.30 53.75
C GLN A 148 16.73 6.23 52.26
N GLY A 149 17.56 5.54 51.48
CA GLY A 149 17.30 5.24 50.08
C GLY A 149 16.30 4.08 49.95
N VAL A 150 15.29 4.27 49.11
CA VAL A 150 14.28 3.27 48.70
C VAL A 150 14.88 1.86 48.63
N ASN A 151 14.39 0.92 49.45
CA ASN A 151 14.69 -0.49 49.24
C ASN A 151 13.95 -0.96 47.97
N LEU A 152 14.58 -0.78 46.82
CA LEU A 152 14.05 -1.14 45.50
C LEU A 152 13.68 -2.63 45.44
N LEU A 153 14.37 -3.44 46.23
CA LEU A 153 14.12 -4.87 46.36
C LEU A 153 12.74 -5.10 46.98
N ASP A 154 12.41 -4.41 48.08
CA ASP A 154 11.11 -4.50 48.76
C ASP A 154 9.95 -4.03 47.87
N PHE A 155 10.18 -2.98 47.07
CA PHE A 155 9.23 -2.55 46.04
C PHE A 155 8.90 -3.69 45.10
N TRP A 156 9.93 -4.28 44.50
CA TRP A 156 9.76 -5.32 43.49
C TRP A 156 9.20 -6.61 44.08
N TYR A 157 9.51 -6.94 45.34
CA TYR A 157 8.88 -8.02 46.07
C TYR A 157 7.39 -7.81 46.29
N GLY A 158 7.00 -6.62 46.74
CA GLY A 158 5.59 -6.25 46.92
C GLY A 158 4.84 -6.22 45.58
N TYR A 159 5.41 -5.53 44.60
CA TYR A 159 4.88 -5.40 43.24
C TYR A 159 4.63 -6.78 42.61
N ALA A 160 5.64 -7.67 42.61
CA ALA A 160 5.57 -8.96 41.93
C ALA A 160 4.46 -9.87 42.50
N LYS A 161 4.24 -9.85 43.81
CA LYS A 161 3.18 -10.67 44.46
C LYS A 161 1.79 -10.33 43.91
N TYR A 162 1.44 -9.05 43.88
CA TYR A 162 0.14 -8.61 43.39
C TYR A 162 0.04 -8.65 41.86
N ASP A 163 1.16 -8.42 41.16
CA ASP A 163 1.26 -8.54 39.71
C ASP A 163 0.94 -9.96 39.24
N ILE A 164 1.57 -10.96 39.87
CA ILE A 164 1.35 -12.39 39.62
C ILE A 164 -0.07 -12.79 40.04
N LEU A 165 -0.56 -12.33 41.20
CA LEU A 165 -1.91 -12.67 41.68
C LEU A 165 -3.01 -12.21 40.71
N THR A 166 -2.92 -10.98 40.23
CA THR A 166 -3.87 -10.42 39.26
C THR A 166 -3.76 -11.11 37.91
N ASP A 167 -2.56 -11.41 37.45
CA ASP A 167 -2.32 -12.17 36.22
C ASP A 167 -2.90 -13.60 36.29
N VAL A 168 -2.73 -14.32 37.40
CA VAL A 168 -3.34 -15.64 37.62
C VAL A 168 -4.86 -15.55 37.56
N GLY A 169 -5.45 -14.50 38.14
CA GLY A 169 -6.89 -14.20 38.01
C GLY A 169 -7.33 -14.04 36.56
N ILE A 170 -6.58 -13.28 35.75
CA ILE A 170 -6.87 -13.09 34.32
C ILE A 170 -6.68 -14.37 33.51
N ILE A 171 -5.67 -15.19 33.83
CA ILE A 171 -5.37 -16.44 33.09
C ILE A 171 -6.42 -17.53 33.38
N LEU A 172 -6.96 -17.60 34.60
CA LEU A 172 -7.96 -18.59 34.98
C LEU A 172 -9.39 -18.18 34.60
N SER A 173 -9.67 -16.89 34.48
CA SER A 173 -10.99 -16.36 34.11
C SER A 173 -11.55 -16.86 32.77
N PRO A 174 -10.76 -16.99 31.68
CA PRO A 174 -11.24 -17.57 30.42
C PRO A 174 -11.82 -18.97 30.59
N ILE A 175 -11.24 -19.82 31.46
CA ILE A 175 -11.72 -21.19 31.70
C ILE A 175 -13.14 -21.16 32.28
N ASN A 176 -13.40 -20.23 33.20
CA ASN A 176 -14.71 -20.04 33.79
C ASN A 176 -15.72 -19.45 32.80
N CYS A 177 -15.30 -18.49 31.95
CA CYS A 177 -16.15 -17.94 30.89
C CYS A 177 -16.47 -18.98 29.81
N MET A 178 -15.49 -19.76 29.35
CA MET A 178 -15.65 -20.74 28.28
C MET A 178 -16.56 -21.91 28.66
N ARG A 179 -16.54 -22.33 29.94
CA ARG A 179 -17.48 -23.35 30.46
C ARG A 179 -18.95 -22.92 30.38
N GLY A 180 -19.22 -21.62 30.33
CA GLY A 180 -20.58 -21.07 30.23
C GLY A 180 -21.00 -20.65 28.81
N THR A 181 -20.12 -20.71 27.81
CA THR A 181 -20.41 -20.26 26.43
C THR A 181 -20.59 -21.45 25.49
N ALA A 182 -21.66 -21.47 24.68
CA ALA A 182 -21.89 -22.46 23.62
C ALA A 182 -21.02 -22.21 22.35
N LEU A 183 -19.77 -21.76 22.51
CA LEU A 183 -18.86 -21.49 21.40
C LEU A 183 -18.31 -22.79 20.79
N PRO A 184 -18.26 -22.94 19.46
CA PRO A 184 -17.60 -24.07 18.78
C PRO A 184 -16.12 -24.22 19.19
N SER A 185 -15.61 -25.45 19.24
CA SER A 185 -14.24 -25.76 19.71
C SER A 185 -13.16 -24.95 19.00
N LYS A 186 -13.31 -24.69 17.69
CA LYS A 186 -12.37 -23.84 16.92
C LYS A 186 -12.30 -22.40 17.42
N LYS A 187 -13.41 -21.82 17.88
CA LYS A 187 -13.45 -20.46 18.45
C LYS A 187 -12.89 -20.42 19.86
N GLN A 188 -13.09 -21.47 20.66
CA GLN A 188 -12.51 -21.60 22.00
C GLN A 188 -10.96 -21.62 21.97
N VAL A 189 -10.37 -22.28 20.96
CA VAL A 189 -8.91 -22.28 20.75
C VAL A 189 -8.40 -20.88 20.44
N ILE A 190 -9.09 -20.12 19.58
CA ILE A 190 -8.71 -18.74 19.23
C ILE A 190 -8.76 -17.83 20.46
N VAL A 191 -9.82 -17.95 21.27
CA VAL A 191 -9.95 -17.21 22.53
C VAL A 191 -8.83 -17.60 23.49
N SER A 192 -8.51 -18.88 23.64
CA SER A 192 -7.44 -19.35 24.53
C SER A 192 -6.06 -18.84 24.10
N LEU A 193 -5.77 -18.85 22.80
CA LEU A 193 -4.52 -18.33 22.24
C LEU A 193 -4.37 -16.82 22.44
N ALA A 194 -5.48 -16.07 22.49
CA ALA A 194 -5.45 -14.62 22.75
C ALA A 194 -4.92 -14.26 24.16
N PHE A 195 -4.95 -15.18 25.12
CA PHE A 195 -4.42 -15.00 26.48
C PHE A 195 -3.02 -15.59 26.69
N LEU A 196 -2.46 -16.31 25.70
CA LEU A 196 -1.08 -16.81 25.76
C LEU A 196 -0.03 -15.73 26.07
N PRO A 197 -0.12 -14.50 25.53
CA PRO A 197 0.82 -13.44 25.87
C PRO A 197 0.76 -13.05 27.36
N ARG A 198 -0.41 -13.15 28.01
CA ARG A 198 -0.52 -12.92 29.46
C ARG A 198 0.25 -13.97 30.24
N VAL A 199 0.14 -15.25 29.86
CA VAL A 199 0.91 -16.35 30.47
C VAL A 199 2.41 -16.09 30.37
N LEU A 200 2.90 -15.68 29.20
CA LEU A 200 4.31 -15.36 28.97
C LEU A 200 4.76 -14.13 29.76
N SER A 201 3.90 -13.12 29.92
CA SER A 201 4.13 -11.96 30.79
C SER A 201 4.30 -12.39 32.26
N SER A 202 3.43 -13.26 32.77
CA SER A 202 3.51 -13.74 34.16
C SER A 202 4.72 -14.62 34.41
N LEU A 203 5.10 -15.49 33.46
CA LEU A 203 6.35 -16.25 33.53
C LEU A 203 7.57 -15.34 33.56
N SER A 204 7.54 -14.24 32.80
CA SER A 204 8.60 -13.23 32.82
C SER A 204 8.65 -12.48 34.16
N ALA A 205 7.49 -12.18 34.75
CA ALA A 205 7.41 -11.59 36.09
C ALA A 205 7.98 -12.53 37.18
N LEU A 206 7.67 -13.84 37.07
CA LEU A 206 8.16 -14.86 37.99
C LEU A 206 9.66 -15.11 37.83
N ALA A 207 10.17 -15.14 36.59
CA ALA A 207 11.61 -15.21 36.32
C ALA A 207 12.34 -14.00 36.91
N ARG A 208 11.78 -12.79 36.75
CA ARG A 208 12.33 -11.57 37.35
C ARG A 208 12.34 -11.63 38.88
N TRP A 209 11.25 -12.09 39.49
CA TRP A 209 11.15 -12.28 40.94
C TRP A 209 12.15 -13.32 41.45
N TRP A 210 12.34 -14.42 40.71
CA TRP A 210 13.33 -15.45 41.02
C TRP A 210 14.76 -14.90 40.96
N VAL A 211 15.10 -14.12 39.93
CA VAL A 211 16.41 -13.46 39.82
C VAL A 211 16.65 -12.49 40.98
N LEU A 212 15.63 -11.74 41.41
CA LEU A 212 15.76 -10.85 42.57
C LEU A 212 16.01 -11.63 43.88
N ASN A 213 15.36 -12.79 44.05
CA ASN A 213 15.56 -13.67 45.20
C ASN A 213 16.96 -14.30 45.25
N THR A 214 17.47 -14.76 44.11
CA THR A 214 18.79 -15.41 44.04
C THR A 214 19.92 -14.40 44.25
N VAL A 215 19.79 -13.18 43.72
CA VAL A 215 20.73 -12.08 43.99
C VAL A 215 20.74 -11.67 45.46
N ALA A 216 19.57 -11.69 46.12
CA ALA A 216 19.44 -11.33 47.52
C ALA A 216 20.04 -12.38 48.49
N GLN A 217 20.12 -13.66 48.09
CA GLN A 217 20.57 -14.75 48.96
C GLN A 217 22.04 -15.16 48.78
N ASP A 218 22.57 -15.15 47.54
CA ASP A 218 23.85 -15.84 47.27
C ASP A 218 25.06 -14.93 46.94
N GLY A 219 24.91 -13.61 46.83
CA GLY A 219 26.05 -12.71 46.54
C GLY A 219 26.86 -13.09 45.28
N GLY A 220 26.27 -13.90 44.39
CA GLY A 220 26.91 -14.47 43.21
C GLY A 220 27.06 -13.49 42.05
N ASP A 221 27.71 -13.96 40.98
CA ASP A 221 28.20 -13.21 39.82
C ASP A 221 27.18 -12.19 39.26
N VAL A 222 27.32 -10.93 39.71
CA VAL A 222 26.33 -9.84 39.56
C VAL A 222 25.99 -9.58 38.08
N SER A 223 26.90 -9.88 37.14
CA SER A 223 26.73 -9.54 35.73
C SER A 223 25.68 -10.41 35.00
N LEU A 224 25.58 -11.69 35.34
CA LEU A 224 24.59 -12.59 34.72
C LEU A 224 23.19 -12.33 35.27
N ALA A 225 23.10 -12.09 36.59
CA ALA A 225 21.83 -11.82 37.23
C ALA A 225 21.24 -10.46 36.81
N GLU A 226 22.04 -9.41 36.67
CA GLU A 226 21.59 -8.12 36.10
C GLU A 226 21.08 -8.26 34.67
N TRP A 227 21.75 -9.09 33.86
CA TRP A 227 21.33 -9.37 32.49
C TRP A 227 20.00 -10.12 32.45
N LEU A 228 19.86 -11.19 33.23
CA LEU A 228 18.61 -11.97 33.33
C LEU A 228 17.44 -11.13 33.85
N TYR A 229 17.68 -10.28 34.86
CA TYR A 229 16.67 -9.33 35.36
C TYR A 229 16.19 -8.36 34.27
N THR A 230 17.13 -7.83 33.49
CA THR A 230 16.82 -6.90 32.39
C THR A 230 16.05 -7.58 31.27
N VAL A 231 16.46 -8.79 30.88
CA VAL A 231 15.77 -9.59 29.87
C VAL A 231 14.35 -9.92 30.33
N ALA A 232 14.18 -10.41 31.56
CA ALA A 232 12.87 -10.72 32.12
C ALA A 232 11.95 -9.49 32.18
N THR A 233 12.49 -8.32 32.51
CA THR A 233 11.74 -7.05 32.53
C THR A 233 11.28 -6.63 31.13
N ILE A 234 12.16 -6.73 30.12
CA ILE A 234 11.83 -6.39 28.72
C ILE A 234 10.80 -7.39 28.17
N SER A 235 11.00 -8.69 28.41
CA SER A 235 10.08 -9.75 27.99
C SER A 235 8.70 -9.55 28.62
N GLN A 236 8.62 -9.20 29.91
CA GLN A 236 7.36 -8.92 30.58
C GLN A 236 6.59 -7.78 29.89
N ILE A 237 7.25 -6.65 29.60
CA ILE A 237 6.60 -5.52 28.93
C ILE A 237 6.18 -5.88 27.50
N PHE A 238 7.06 -6.56 26.75
CA PHE A 238 6.76 -6.98 25.38
C PHE A 238 5.49 -7.82 25.32
N PHE A 239 5.38 -8.81 26.21
CA PHE A 239 4.21 -9.68 26.27
C PHE A 239 2.97 -8.96 26.84
N ALA A 240 3.13 -8.01 27.77
CA ALA A 240 2.04 -7.16 28.23
C ALA A 240 1.49 -6.27 27.09
N VAL A 241 2.35 -5.69 26.26
CA VAL A 241 1.93 -4.93 25.07
C VAL A 241 1.22 -5.85 24.08
N LEU A 242 1.78 -7.03 23.79
CA LEU A 242 1.15 -8.00 22.88
C LEU A 242 -0.22 -8.49 23.39
N ALA A 243 -0.38 -8.67 24.70
CA ALA A 243 -1.67 -8.96 25.33
C ALA A 243 -2.69 -7.82 25.17
N ALA A 244 -2.25 -6.57 25.16
CA ALA A 244 -3.11 -5.41 24.92
C ALA A 244 -3.60 -5.34 23.45
N PHE A 245 -2.83 -5.91 22.50
CA PHE A 245 -3.20 -5.99 21.08
C PHE A 245 -4.12 -7.16 20.73
N ALA A 246 -4.22 -8.18 21.59
CA ALA A 246 -5.08 -9.34 21.37
C ALA A 246 -6.55 -9.03 20.96
N PRO A 247 -7.24 -8.02 21.51
CA PRO A 247 -8.59 -7.61 21.10
C PRO A 247 -8.71 -7.14 19.64
N HIS A 248 -7.60 -6.74 19.02
CA HIS A 248 -7.55 -6.19 17.66
C HIS A 248 -7.32 -7.25 16.58
N LEU A 249 -7.04 -8.49 16.97
CA LEU A 249 -6.94 -9.60 16.03
C LEU A 249 -8.31 -9.83 15.38
N THR A 250 -8.38 -9.71 14.05
CA THR A 250 -9.59 -9.90 13.23
C THR A 250 -10.47 -11.08 13.69
N PRO A 251 -9.92 -12.31 13.88
CA PRO A 251 -10.74 -13.44 14.31
C PRO A 251 -11.35 -13.29 15.71
N LEU A 252 -10.68 -12.59 16.65
CA LEU A 252 -11.20 -12.37 17.99
C LEU A 252 -12.28 -11.27 18.01
N ARG A 253 -12.10 -10.23 17.19
CA ARG A 253 -13.08 -9.15 17.03
C ARG A 253 -14.42 -9.67 16.50
N ASP A 254 -14.37 -10.57 15.52
CA ASP A 254 -15.58 -11.15 14.92
C ASP A 254 -16.30 -12.07 15.90
N ILE A 255 -15.55 -12.78 16.76
CA ILE A 255 -16.11 -13.57 17.87
C ILE A 255 -16.81 -12.66 18.88
N ILE A 256 -16.13 -11.61 19.38
CA ILE A 256 -16.69 -10.64 20.34
C ILE A 256 -17.97 -9.99 19.78
N TRP A 257 -17.95 -9.59 18.51
CA TRP A 257 -19.13 -9.02 17.85
C TRP A 257 -20.28 -10.02 17.80
N SER A 258 -20.01 -11.27 17.38
CA SER A 258 -21.04 -12.31 17.31
C SER A 258 -21.65 -12.66 18.67
N THR A 259 -20.81 -12.77 19.72
CA THR A 259 -21.26 -13.07 21.09
C THR A 259 -22.04 -11.90 21.69
N SER A 260 -21.63 -10.66 21.42
CA SER A 260 -22.34 -9.46 21.88
C SER A 260 -23.73 -9.30 21.25
N GLN A 261 -23.94 -9.78 20.02
CA GLN A 261 -25.25 -9.75 19.37
C GLN A 261 -26.17 -10.84 19.94
N ALA A 262 -25.65 -12.06 20.16
CA ALA A 262 -26.40 -13.16 20.75
C ALA A 262 -26.94 -12.82 22.16
N VAL A 263 -26.12 -12.20 23.02
CA VAL A 263 -26.54 -11.76 24.36
C VAL A 263 -27.62 -10.67 24.30
N LYS A 264 -27.55 -9.78 23.30
CA LYS A 264 -28.60 -8.74 23.11
C LYS A 264 -29.93 -9.34 22.69
N GLU A 265 -29.93 -10.35 21.83
CA GLU A 265 -31.15 -11.07 21.43
C GLU A 265 -31.78 -11.82 22.62
N GLU A 266 -30.97 -12.43 23.49
CA GLU A 266 -31.44 -13.15 24.68
C GLU A 266 -32.00 -12.22 25.77
N ASP A 267 -31.35 -11.08 26.04
CA ASP A 267 -31.87 -10.03 26.95
C ASP A 267 -33.17 -9.40 26.40
N ASN A 268 -33.29 -9.22 25.07
CA ASN A 268 -34.52 -8.72 24.45
C ASN A 268 -35.67 -9.73 24.59
N ASN A 269 -35.39 -11.03 24.36
CA ASN A 269 -36.39 -12.09 24.51
C ASN A 269 -36.85 -12.26 25.97
N GLN A 270 -35.96 -12.16 26.96
CA GLN A 270 -36.35 -12.15 28.38
C GLN A 270 -37.13 -10.89 28.79
N GLY A 271 -36.83 -9.74 28.18
CA GLY A 271 -37.60 -8.50 28.34
C GLY A 271 -39.03 -8.64 27.79
N ILE A 272 -39.18 -9.30 26.64
CA ILE A 272 -40.48 -9.62 26.03
C ILE A 272 -41.24 -10.64 26.88
N ASP A 273 -40.60 -11.67 27.45
CA ASP A 273 -41.26 -12.63 28.35
C ASP A 273 -41.69 -12.02 29.69
N LYS A 274 -40.93 -11.06 30.23
CA LYS A 274 -41.35 -10.30 31.42
C LYS A 274 -42.47 -9.32 31.11
N ALA A 275 -42.47 -8.70 29.93
CA ALA A 275 -43.58 -7.87 29.45
C ALA A 275 -44.84 -8.71 29.18
N ALA A 276 -44.70 -9.92 28.64
CA ALA A 276 -45.79 -10.87 28.40
C ALA A 276 -46.36 -11.48 29.69
N LYS A 277 -45.53 -11.64 30.74
CA LYS A 277 -46.01 -12.00 32.10
C LYS A 277 -46.68 -10.83 32.82
N SER A 278 -46.25 -9.59 32.57
CA SER A 278 -46.90 -8.38 33.08
C SER A 278 -48.23 -8.08 32.39
N SER A 279 -48.43 -8.50 31.13
CA SER A 279 -49.69 -8.28 30.41
C SER A 279 -50.73 -9.38 30.62
N ARG A 280 -50.38 -10.47 31.33
CA ARG A 280 -51.28 -11.60 31.65
C ARG A 280 -51.88 -11.57 33.06
N SER A 281 -51.68 -10.50 33.83
CA SER A 281 -52.23 -10.39 35.20
C SER A 281 -53.58 -9.68 35.30
N ASN A 282 -54.24 -9.33 34.19
CA ASN A 282 -55.61 -8.82 34.20
C ASN A 282 -56.54 -9.82 33.48
N GLY A 283 -57.18 -10.71 34.25
CA GLY A 283 -58.36 -11.46 33.77
C GLY A 283 -58.40 -12.95 34.11
N VAL A 284 -58.85 -13.24 35.34
CA VAL A 284 -59.70 -14.37 35.79
C VAL A 284 -59.21 -15.83 35.66
N GLU A 285 -59.19 -16.46 36.84
CA GLU A 285 -58.95 -17.88 37.17
C GLU A 285 -59.93 -18.87 36.50
N VAL A 286 -59.50 -20.14 36.36
CA VAL A 286 -60.20 -21.32 36.92
C VAL A 286 -59.36 -22.62 36.71
N LEU A 287 -59.11 -23.30 37.84
CA LEU A 287 -58.79 -24.73 38.12
C LEU A 287 -57.45 -25.34 37.59
N ALA A 288 -56.44 -25.54 38.45
CA ALA A 288 -56.19 -26.68 39.38
C ALA A 288 -55.63 -27.94 38.65
N ALA A 289 -54.62 -28.70 39.09
CA ALA A 289 -53.77 -28.82 40.28
C ALA A 289 -52.45 -29.51 39.79
N ASN A 290 -51.26 -29.36 40.37
CA ASN A 290 -50.83 -30.05 41.58
C ASN A 290 -49.37 -29.67 41.94
N ASN A 291 -49.14 -29.52 43.25
CA ASN A 291 -47.92 -29.76 44.03
C ASN A 291 -46.74 -28.76 44.01
N LEU A 292 -46.78 -27.82 44.98
CA LEU A 292 -46.00 -27.80 46.26
C LEU A 292 -44.57 -28.39 46.21
N MET A 293 -43.51 -27.83 46.82
CA MET A 293 -43.32 -26.77 47.82
C MET A 293 -41.86 -26.26 47.74
N ALA A 294 -41.67 -25.08 48.30
CA ALA A 294 -40.44 -24.32 48.33
C ALA A 294 -39.61 -24.51 49.63
N PHE A 295 -38.44 -23.86 49.62
CA PHE A 295 -37.62 -23.39 50.74
C PHE A 295 -36.80 -24.41 51.56
N ALA A 296 -35.48 -24.19 51.55
CA ALA A 296 -34.74 -23.53 52.62
C ALA A 296 -33.32 -24.11 52.77
N SER A 297 -32.31 -23.24 52.69
CA SER A 297 -31.03 -23.40 53.40
C SER A 297 -31.28 -23.62 54.90
N PRO A 298 -30.39 -24.30 55.67
CA PRO A 298 -29.44 -23.49 56.46
C PRO A 298 -28.13 -24.18 56.96
N ARG A 299 -27.19 -23.29 57.36
CA ARG A 299 -26.34 -23.33 58.56
C ARG A 299 -25.06 -24.19 58.68
N ILE A 300 -24.04 -23.48 59.14
CA ILE A 300 -22.84 -23.88 59.90
C ILE A 300 -23.25 -24.45 61.28
N CYS A 301 -22.61 -25.53 61.76
CA CYS A 301 -21.84 -25.57 63.04
C CYS A 301 -21.25 -26.97 63.35
N ALA A 302 -20.23 -26.94 64.19
CA ALA A 302 -19.27 -27.96 64.61
C ALA A 302 -19.79 -29.12 65.47
N ARG A 303 -19.11 -30.28 65.39
CA ARG A 303 -18.40 -30.95 66.53
C ARG A 303 -17.93 -32.38 66.18
N CYS A 304 -16.75 -32.68 66.72
CA CYS A 304 -16.19 -33.98 67.15
C CYS A 304 -15.96 -35.09 66.10
N LEU A 305 -14.71 -35.50 65.87
CA LEU A 305 -13.94 -36.46 66.69
C LEU A 305 -14.72 -37.76 66.92
N ASP A 306 -14.41 -38.81 66.15
CA ASP A 306 -13.39 -39.80 66.52
C ASP A 306 -13.74 -41.19 65.96
N LYS A 307 -12.71 -41.86 65.42
CA LYS A 307 -12.51 -43.31 65.25
C LYS A 307 -11.40 -43.48 64.21
N LEU A 308 -10.15 -43.42 64.63
CA LEU A 308 -9.36 -44.52 65.21
C LEU A 308 -9.29 -45.75 64.32
N GLY A 309 -8.07 -46.05 63.85
CA GLY A 309 -7.73 -47.41 63.44
C GLY A 309 -6.48 -47.58 62.58
N ARG A 310 -5.29 -47.36 63.18
CA ARG A 310 -4.00 -48.11 63.05
C ARG A 310 -3.69 -48.78 61.69
N LYS A 311 -2.49 -48.60 61.11
CA LYS A 311 -1.17 -49.20 61.47
C LYS A 311 -0.06 -48.46 60.69
N GLN A 312 1.07 -47.99 61.26
CA GLN A 312 2.30 -48.67 61.72
C GLN A 312 3.12 -49.46 60.67
N GLY A 313 4.43 -49.15 60.60
CA GLY A 313 5.55 -50.01 60.13
C GLY A 313 6.19 -49.60 58.79
N LEU A 314 7.41 -49.03 58.72
CA LEU A 314 8.73 -49.71 58.65
C LEU A 314 8.75 -50.78 57.54
N SER A 315 9.54 -50.69 56.45
CA SER A 315 10.98 -51.00 56.41
C SER A 315 11.47 -51.21 54.95
N ALA A 316 12.57 -50.53 54.56
CA ALA A 316 13.80 -51.05 53.93
C ALA A 316 13.71 -51.98 52.68
N ALA A 317 14.26 -51.60 51.53
CA ALA A 317 15.67 -51.75 51.10
C ALA A 317 16.12 -53.18 50.71
N THR A 318 16.55 -53.30 49.45
CA THR A 318 17.39 -54.38 48.87
C THR A 318 17.95 -53.80 47.55
N ALA A 319 19.22 -53.51 47.28
CA ALA A 319 20.56 -53.94 47.73
C ALA A 319 21.01 -55.34 47.26
N ARG A 320 22.12 -55.36 46.49
CA ARG A 320 23.28 -56.31 46.46
C ARG A 320 23.86 -56.41 45.01
N THR A 321 25.17 -56.46 44.71
CA THR A 321 26.36 -57.07 45.38
C THR A 321 27.73 -56.59 44.79
N TYR A 322 28.68 -56.20 45.68
CA TYR A 322 30.15 -56.55 45.82
C TYR A 322 31.22 -56.40 44.69
N PRO A 323 32.56 -56.43 44.99
CA PRO A 323 33.35 -56.10 46.22
C PRO A 323 34.74 -55.38 46.00
N ALA A 324 35.40 -55.07 47.15
CA ALA A 324 36.84 -55.22 47.49
C ALA A 324 37.83 -54.01 47.56
N LEU A 325 38.29 -53.77 48.81
CA LEU A 325 39.66 -53.56 49.36
C LEU A 325 40.53 -52.30 49.05
N SER A 326 41.01 -51.71 50.17
CA SER A 326 41.88 -50.56 50.49
C SER A 326 43.40 -50.89 50.49
N PRO A 327 44.35 -50.02 50.98
CA PRO A 327 44.52 -48.54 51.07
C PRO A 327 45.92 -48.13 50.43
N PRO A 328 46.65 -46.99 50.65
CA PRO A 328 46.52 -45.90 51.66
C PRO A 328 46.83 -44.42 51.25
N SER A 329 46.53 -43.55 52.23
CA SER A 329 47.15 -42.26 52.64
C SER A 329 47.32 -41.08 51.66
N LEU A 330 46.82 -39.90 52.07
CA LEU A 330 47.62 -38.68 52.33
C LEU A 330 46.78 -37.60 53.07
N VAL A 331 47.44 -36.91 54.00
CA VAL A 331 46.91 -36.14 55.14
C VAL A 331 46.62 -34.68 54.80
N ARG A 332 45.58 -34.05 55.40
CA ARG A 332 45.67 -32.63 55.83
C ARG A 332 44.66 -32.23 56.92
N GLY A 333 45.25 -31.98 58.09
CA GLY A 333 44.86 -31.17 59.26
C GLY A 333 43.42 -30.67 59.47
N LEU A 334 42.80 -31.18 60.53
CA LEU A 334 41.70 -30.58 61.28
C LEU A 334 42.23 -29.43 62.17
N SER A 335 41.64 -28.24 62.06
CA SER A 335 41.76 -27.17 63.06
C SER A 335 40.41 -26.98 63.75
N THR A 336 40.50 -26.91 65.08
CA THR A 336 39.45 -26.94 66.09
C THR A 336 38.49 -25.74 66.04
N SER A 337 37.23 -25.99 66.42
CA SER A 337 36.28 -24.95 66.77
C SER A 337 36.64 -24.37 68.14
N THR A 338 36.75 -23.05 68.22
CA THR A 338 36.68 -22.30 69.48
C THR A 338 35.76 -21.10 69.28
N HIS A 339 34.88 -20.91 70.25
CA HIS A 339 33.86 -19.88 70.36
C HIS A 339 34.36 -18.47 69.97
N ARG A 340 33.54 -17.69 69.24
CA ARG A 340 33.64 -16.22 69.29
C ARG A 340 32.37 -15.60 69.84
N LEU A 341 32.61 -14.93 70.97
CA LEU A 341 31.80 -13.98 71.70
C LEU A 341 31.51 -12.71 70.86
N ALA A 342 30.48 -12.00 71.33
CA ALA A 342 30.00 -10.66 70.99
C ALA A 342 30.87 -9.76 70.08
N PHE A 343 30.21 -9.19 69.07
CA PHE A 343 30.74 -8.15 68.19
C PHE A 343 31.14 -6.88 68.95
N VAL A 344 32.41 -6.52 68.86
CA VAL A 344 32.91 -5.15 69.06
C VAL A 344 33.27 -4.60 67.67
N PRO A 345 32.87 -3.36 67.31
CA PRO A 345 33.25 -2.80 66.01
C PRO A 345 34.76 -2.55 65.92
N PRO A 346 35.39 -2.80 64.76
CA PRO A 346 36.83 -2.57 64.56
C PRO A 346 37.16 -1.08 64.55
N THR A 347 38.34 -0.72 65.03
CA THR A 347 38.81 0.67 65.14
C THR A 347 39.17 1.27 63.77
N PRO A 348 39.04 2.60 63.56
CA PRO A 348 39.15 3.26 62.25
C PRO A 348 40.47 3.03 61.50
N ALA A 349 41.53 2.62 62.20
CA ALA A 349 42.83 2.33 61.61
C ALA A 349 42.89 1.03 60.80
N SER A 350 41.93 0.11 60.94
CA SER A 350 41.88 -1.15 60.17
C SER A 350 41.23 -1.01 58.80
N LEU A 351 40.69 0.15 58.46
CA LEU A 351 40.15 0.45 57.13
C LEU A 351 41.32 0.95 56.27
N GLY A 352 41.82 0.08 55.38
CA GLY A 352 42.89 0.41 54.44
C GLY A 352 42.55 1.62 53.56
N LYS A 353 43.59 2.28 53.02
CA LYS A 353 43.44 3.51 52.24
C LYS A 353 42.44 3.34 51.07
N PRO A 354 41.61 4.35 50.76
CA PRO A 354 40.61 4.26 49.69
C PRO A 354 41.26 3.94 48.35
N ILE A 355 40.80 2.88 47.68
CA ILE A 355 41.18 2.57 46.30
C ILE A 355 40.37 3.47 45.38
N GLU A 356 41.03 4.20 44.48
CA GLU A 356 40.34 5.05 43.51
C GLU A 356 39.37 4.23 42.64
N ALA A 357 38.14 4.74 42.50
CA ALA A 357 37.09 4.08 41.74
C ALA A 357 37.46 4.02 40.25
N LYS A 358 37.49 2.81 39.66
CA LYS A 358 37.68 2.61 38.22
C LYS A 358 36.53 3.27 37.44
N GLN A 359 36.76 4.46 36.88
CA GLN A 359 35.79 5.14 36.02
C GLN A 359 35.73 4.50 34.63
N PHE A 360 34.80 3.58 34.40
CA PHE A 360 34.49 3.13 33.04
C PHE A 360 33.65 4.20 32.31
N ARG A 361 34.26 4.92 31.35
CA ARG A 361 33.56 5.91 30.52
C ARG A 361 32.37 5.27 29.79
N LYS A 362 31.14 5.60 30.22
CA LYS A 362 29.86 5.12 29.67
C LYS A 362 29.74 5.31 28.14
N SER A 363 30.48 6.27 27.58
CA SER A 363 30.59 6.51 26.14
C SER A 363 31.05 5.28 25.36
N ARG A 364 31.97 4.46 25.90
CA ARG A 364 32.50 3.28 25.19
C ARG A 364 31.44 2.17 25.01
N LYS A 365 30.51 2.05 25.95
CA LYS A 365 29.38 1.10 25.87
C LYS A 365 28.34 1.55 24.83
N TRP A 366 28.02 2.84 24.79
CA TRP A 366 27.12 3.41 23.76
C TRP A 366 27.76 3.39 22.38
N LEU A 367 29.04 3.73 22.27
CA LEU A 367 29.80 3.60 21.02
C LEU A 367 29.77 2.17 20.50
N ARG A 368 29.89 1.17 21.38
CA ARG A 368 29.79 -0.24 21.02
C ARG A 368 28.38 -0.64 20.56
N ARG A 369 27.32 -0.15 21.22
CA ARG A 369 25.92 -0.41 20.83
C ARG A 369 25.56 0.26 19.50
N ILE A 370 25.96 1.52 19.31
CA ILE A 370 25.84 2.23 18.03
C ILE A 370 26.65 1.49 16.96
N GLY A 371 27.85 1.02 17.29
CA GLY A 371 28.67 0.19 16.41
C GLY A 371 27.98 -1.12 16.00
N TYR A 372 27.37 -1.84 16.95
CA TYR A 372 26.63 -3.06 16.63
C TYR A 372 25.36 -2.78 15.82
N LEU A 373 24.63 -1.71 16.12
CA LEU A 373 23.46 -1.31 15.36
C LEU A 373 23.84 -0.86 13.94
N ALA A 374 24.93 -0.11 13.80
CA ALA A 374 25.47 0.30 12.51
C ALA A 374 25.97 -0.91 11.70
N LEU A 375 26.64 -1.87 12.34
CA LEU A 375 27.09 -3.10 11.71
C LEU A 375 25.90 -3.97 11.26
N PHE A 376 24.88 -4.12 12.11
CA PHE A 376 23.65 -4.83 11.76
C PHE A 376 22.91 -4.12 10.63
N GLY A 377 22.76 -2.80 10.70
CA GLY A 377 22.17 -2.00 9.63
C GLY A 377 22.95 -2.10 8.32
N ALA A 378 24.27 -2.07 8.37
CA ALA A 378 25.14 -2.26 7.21
C ALA A 378 25.02 -3.68 6.63
N ALA A 379 24.91 -4.70 7.48
CA ALA A 379 24.68 -6.07 7.05
C ALA A 379 23.31 -6.23 6.37
N VAL A 380 22.24 -5.69 6.96
CA VAL A 380 20.90 -5.68 6.36
C VAL A 380 20.89 -4.90 5.04
N TYR A 381 21.56 -3.75 4.98
CA TYR A 381 21.68 -2.96 3.75
C TYR A 381 22.46 -3.70 2.66
N ALA A 382 23.56 -4.37 3.01
CA ALA A 382 24.34 -5.17 2.07
C ALA A 382 23.56 -6.38 1.56
N VAL A 383 22.80 -7.05 2.43
CA VAL A 383 21.91 -8.16 2.06
C VAL A 383 20.77 -7.67 1.17
N ASP A 384 20.11 -6.56 1.52
CA ASP A 384 19.05 -5.94 0.71
C ASP A 384 19.57 -5.56 -0.68
N LYS A 385 20.74 -4.94 -0.76
CA LYS A 385 21.36 -4.55 -2.03
C LYS A 385 21.76 -5.73 -2.90
N ARG A 386 22.29 -6.82 -2.32
CA ARG A 386 22.78 -7.98 -3.08
C ARG A 386 21.71 -9.01 -3.44
N PHE A 387 20.74 -9.25 -2.55
CA PHE A 387 19.78 -10.35 -2.70
C PHE A 387 18.35 -9.90 -2.98
N TYR A 388 17.97 -8.68 -2.57
CA TYR A 388 16.61 -8.18 -2.72
C TYR A 388 16.53 -6.94 -3.62
N ALA A 389 17.57 -6.65 -4.41
CA ALA A 389 17.62 -5.51 -5.32
C ALA A 389 17.19 -4.17 -4.67
N SER A 390 17.58 -3.94 -3.42
CA SER A 390 17.22 -2.77 -2.60
C SER A 390 15.72 -2.64 -2.24
N SER A 391 14.93 -3.73 -2.28
CA SER A 391 13.48 -3.72 -2.02
C SER A 391 13.10 -3.15 -0.65
N LEU A 392 13.88 -3.44 0.41
CA LEU A 392 13.61 -2.92 1.75
C LEU A 392 13.90 -1.42 1.83
N THR A 393 15.01 -0.99 1.24
CA THR A 393 15.39 0.43 1.16
C THR A 393 14.36 1.24 0.35
N ARG A 394 13.83 0.68 -0.74
CA ARG A 394 12.75 1.30 -1.54
C ARG A 394 11.46 1.41 -0.74
N SER A 395 11.04 0.31 -0.10
CA SER A 395 9.81 0.26 0.69
C SER A 395 9.84 1.23 1.86
N THR A 396 10.96 1.31 2.59
CA THR A 396 11.13 2.25 3.71
C THR A 396 11.04 3.71 3.26
N ARG A 397 11.66 4.08 2.12
CA ARG A 397 11.49 5.41 1.52
C ARG A 397 10.03 5.70 1.17
N THR A 398 9.34 4.73 0.58
CA THR A 398 7.92 4.87 0.21
C THR A 398 7.05 5.09 1.44
N PHE A 399 7.22 4.30 2.50
CA PHE A 399 6.46 4.49 3.74
C PHE A 399 6.79 5.79 4.46
N ALA A 400 8.08 6.18 4.51
CA ALA A 400 8.50 7.44 5.10
C ALA A 400 7.88 8.63 4.35
N LEU A 401 7.95 8.64 3.02
CA LEU A 401 7.34 9.69 2.23
C LEU A 401 5.82 9.71 2.42
N ALA A 402 5.15 8.55 2.32
CA ALA A 402 3.72 8.42 2.52
C ALA A 402 3.28 8.99 3.88
N LEU A 403 4.02 8.70 4.96
CA LEU A 403 3.74 9.28 6.26
C LEU A 403 3.92 10.80 6.26
N THR A 404 5.02 11.31 5.71
CA THR A 404 5.28 12.76 5.68
C THR A 404 4.23 13.53 4.88
N VAL A 405 3.83 13.02 3.71
CA VAL A 405 2.80 13.62 2.87
C VAL A 405 1.44 13.54 3.56
N ALA A 406 1.10 12.41 4.18
CA ALA A 406 -0.16 12.27 4.91
C ALA A 406 -0.28 13.29 6.07
N LEU A 407 0.80 13.47 6.84
CA LEU A 407 0.87 14.47 7.89
C LEU A 407 0.80 15.90 7.34
N ASP A 408 1.50 16.18 6.24
CA ASP A 408 1.52 17.48 5.58
C ASP A 408 0.11 17.91 5.14
N TYR A 409 -0.63 17.00 4.46
CA TYR A 409 -2.02 17.24 4.11
C TYR A 409 -2.92 17.39 5.34
N LYS A 410 -2.77 16.58 6.39
CA LYS A 410 -3.64 16.71 7.59
C LYS A 410 -3.45 18.04 8.34
N ILE A 411 -2.24 18.59 8.30
CA ILE A 411 -1.92 19.85 8.97
C ILE A 411 -2.36 21.03 8.10
N ASN A 412 -2.06 21.00 6.80
CA ASN A 412 -2.17 22.17 5.93
C ASN A 412 -3.39 22.19 4.99
N PHE A 413 -4.12 21.08 4.83
CA PHE A 413 -5.36 21.06 4.04
C PHE A 413 -6.54 21.57 4.88
N ARG A 414 -6.60 22.89 5.11
CA ARG A 414 -7.63 23.62 5.87
C ARG A 414 -7.88 24.97 5.20
N GLU A 415 -9.02 25.60 5.49
CA GLU A 415 -9.38 26.93 4.96
C GLU A 415 -8.30 27.99 5.25
N ASN A 416 -7.64 27.91 6.42
CA ASN A 416 -6.48 28.71 6.78
C ASN A 416 -5.31 27.79 7.19
N PRO A 417 -4.35 27.49 6.29
CA PRO A 417 -3.22 26.64 6.61
C PRO A 417 -2.25 27.34 7.58
N PRO A 418 -1.71 26.65 8.60
CA PRO A 418 -0.73 27.24 9.51
C PRO A 418 0.68 27.37 8.91
N PHE A 419 1.01 26.59 7.87
CA PHE A 419 2.36 26.54 7.26
C PHE A 419 2.32 26.53 5.72
N ALA A 420 1.29 27.12 5.11
CA ALA A 420 1.21 27.30 3.66
C ALA A 420 0.37 28.54 3.34
N ASP A 421 0.73 29.27 2.29
CA ASP A 421 -0.01 30.45 1.87
C ASP A 421 -1.29 30.06 1.08
N ASP A 422 -1.25 28.91 0.40
CA ASP A 422 -2.36 28.36 -0.40
C ASP A 422 -2.31 26.81 -0.44
N ILE A 423 -3.46 26.18 -0.66
CA ILE A 423 -3.62 24.72 -0.85
C ILE A 423 -2.81 24.25 -2.07
N ALA A 424 -2.69 25.08 -3.12
CA ALA A 424 -1.88 24.81 -4.29
C ALA A 424 -0.39 24.56 -3.95
N GLU A 425 0.15 25.28 -2.95
CA GLU A 425 1.52 25.09 -2.49
C GLU A 425 1.72 23.71 -1.84
N VAL A 426 0.73 23.25 -1.07
CA VAL A 426 0.71 21.91 -0.46
C VAL A 426 0.69 20.82 -1.54
N HIS A 427 -0.12 21.02 -2.60
CA HIS A 427 -0.15 20.12 -3.75
C HIS A 427 1.19 20.12 -4.50
N ALA A 428 1.79 21.28 -4.75
CA ALA A 428 3.07 21.41 -5.46
C ALA A 428 4.22 20.70 -4.74
N ARG A 429 4.41 20.95 -3.43
CA ARG A 429 5.49 20.31 -2.67
C ARG A 429 5.27 18.81 -2.51
N SER A 430 4.02 18.36 -2.39
CA SER A 430 3.70 16.94 -2.31
C SER A 430 3.92 16.23 -3.66
N ALA A 431 3.56 16.88 -4.77
CA ALA A 431 3.81 16.39 -6.12
C ALA A 431 5.30 16.23 -6.39
N GLN A 432 6.13 17.22 -6.02
CA GLN A 432 7.58 17.15 -6.14
C GLN A 432 8.16 15.98 -5.33
N LYS A 433 7.80 15.87 -4.04
CA LYS A 433 8.24 14.79 -3.15
C LYS A 433 7.90 13.41 -3.71
N LEU A 434 6.68 13.25 -4.24
CA LEU A 434 6.25 11.99 -4.84
C LEU A 434 7.02 11.70 -6.14
N PHE A 435 7.17 12.68 -7.02
CA PHE A 435 7.97 12.55 -8.24
C PHE A 435 9.42 12.12 -7.96
N ASP A 436 10.08 12.78 -6.99
CA ASP A 436 11.45 12.45 -6.60
C ASP A 436 11.58 11.01 -6.08
N LEU A 437 10.59 10.54 -5.30
CA LEU A 437 10.54 9.16 -4.83
C LEU A 437 10.39 8.18 -6.01
N LEU A 438 9.44 8.47 -6.92
CA LEU A 438 9.17 7.57 -8.05
C LEU A 438 10.39 7.47 -8.97
N ARG A 439 11.09 8.57 -9.24
CA ARG A 439 12.33 8.60 -10.03
C ARG A 439 13.51 7.95 -9.30
N LYS A 440 13.64 8.16 -7.98
CA LYS A 440 14.72 7.58 -7.18
C LYS A 440 14.56 6.07 -6.96
N ASN A 441 13.33 5.58 -6.88
CA ASN A 441 13.08 4.15 -6.85
C ASN A 441 13.19 3.55 -8.26
N ASP A 442 12.79 4.25 -9.33
CA ASP A 442 12.92 3.76 -10.72
C ASP A 442 12.19 2.41 -10.95
N GLY A 443 12.29 1.86 -12.16
CA GLY A 443 11.67 0.60 -12.55
C GLY A 443 10.15 0.67 -12.44
N LEU A 444 9.57 -0.23 -11.64
CA LEU A 444 8.12 -0.31 -11.47
C LEU A 444 7.51 0.98 -10.88
N TYR A 445 8.20 1.70 -9.99
CA TYR A 445 7.68 2.96 -9.45
C TYR A 445 7.57 4.05 -10.53
N LEU A 446 8.54 4.12 -11.45
CA LEU A 446 8.46 5.03 -12.58
C LEU A 446 7.23 4.69 -13.44
N LYS A 447 6.96 3.40 -13.65
CA LYS A 447 5.79 2.94 -14.39
C LYS A 447 4.46 3.20 -13.67
N ILE A 448 4.41 3.06 -12.34
CA ILE A 448 3.27 3.48 -11.51
C ILE A 448 3.03 4.97 -11.67
N GLY A 449 4.10 5.78 -11.64
CA GLY A 449 4.05 7.21 -11.89
C GLY A 449 3.49 7.55 -13.26
N GLN A 450 4.00 6.91 -14.32
CA GLN A 450 3.48 7.04 -15.69
C GLN A 450 2.00 6.65 -15.74
N ALA A 451 1.59 5.53 -15.14
CA ALA A 451 0.20 5.11 -15.11
C ALA A 451 -0.73 6.12 -14.40
N ILE A 452 -0.24 6.77 -13.34
CA ILE A 452 -0.96 7.82 -12.61
C ILE A 452 -0.98 9.13 -13.43
N ALA A 453 0.15 9.52 -14.03
CA ALA A 453 0.32 10.71 -14.87
C ALA A 453 -0.72 10.76 -16.00
N MET A 454 -0.99 9.59 -16.57
CA MET A 454 -1.90 9.43 -17.70
C MET A 454 -3.37 9.63 -17.34
N GLN A 455 -3.71 9.58 -16.04
CA GLN A 455 -5.02 9.92 -15.51
C GLN A 455 -5.03 11.33 -14.91
N SER A 456 -4.29 12.25 -15.53
CA SER A 456 -4.09 13.64 -15.07
C SER A 456 -5.39 14.36 -14.75
N ALA A 457 -6.46 14.12 -15.50
CA ALA A 457 -7.76 14.78 -15.31
C ALA A 457 -8.39 14.58 -13.91
N ILE A 458 -7.97 13.57 -13.15
CA ILE A 458 -8.45 13.30 -11.78
C ILE A 458 -7.52 13.91 -10.72
N LEU A 459 -6.29 14.26 -11.10
CA LEU A 459 -5.27 14.76 -10.17
C LEU A 459 -5.32 16.30 -10.06
N PRO A 460 -4.83 16.88 -8.96
CA PRO A 460 -4.63 18.34 -8.88
C PRO A 460 -3.62 18.84 -9.93
N PRO A 461 -3.76 20.06 -10.47
CA PRO A 461 -2.92 20.60 -11.54
C PRO A 461 -1.41 20.51 -11.28
N GLU A 462 -0.99 20.64 -10.01
CA GLU A 462 0.41 20.58 -9.61
C GLU A 462 1.00 19.17 -9.76
N PHE A 463 0.21 18.13 -9.45
CA PHE A 463 0.59 16.73 -9.70
C PHE A 463 0.68 16.44 -11.19
N GLN A 464 -0.27 16.98 -11.96
CA GLN A 464 -0.31 16.80 -13.41
C GLN A 464 0.99 17.34 -14.07
N LYS A 465 1.41 18.57 -13.72
CA LYS A 465 2.67 19.16 -14.21
C LYS A 465 3.88 18.32 -13.90
N MET A 466 3.96 17.83 -12.66
CA MET A 466 5.14 17.11 -12.21
C MET A 466 5.23 15.74 -12.88
N PHE A 467 4.10 15.04 -12.98
CA PHE A 467 4.05 13.71 -13.58
C PHE A 467 4.22 13.70 -15.10
N ALA A 468 3.95 14.80 -15.79
CA ALA A 468 4.30 14.94 -17.22
C ALA A 468 5.80 14.75 -17.49
N ARG A 469 6.68 15.05 -16.52
CA ARG A 469 8.15 14.88 -16.64
C ARG A 469 8.63 13.44 -16.42
N MET A 470 7.73 12.48 -16.23
CA MET A 470 8.10 11.09 -15.93
C MET A 470 8.41 10.24 -17.16
N PHE A 471 8.25 10.81 -18.36
CA PHE A 471 8.48 10.12 -19.63
C PHE A 471 9.90 10.32 -20.19
N ASP A 472 10.80 10.97 -19.45
CA ASP A 472 12.23 11.13 -19.80
C ASP A 472 13.00 9.79 -19.76
N ASP A 473 14.11 9.71 -20.52
CA ASP A 473 14.89 8.48 -20.75
C ASP A 473 15.27 7.71 -19.47
N ALA A 474 15.05 6.39 -19.51
CA ALA A 474 15.35 5.46 -18.43
C ALA A 474 16.79 4.90 -18.52
N PRO A 475 17.48 4.70 -17.40
CA PRO A 475 18.85 4.15 -17.39
C PRO A 475 18.91 2.74 -17.98
N GLN A 476 20.06 2.35 -18.53
CA GLN A 476 20.31 1.03 -19.13
C GLN A 476 21.04 0.11 -18.15
N ASN A 477 20.72 -1.19 -18.18
CA ASN A 477 21.47 -2.23 -17.48
C ASN A 477 22.75 -2.57 -18.23
N SER A 478 23.74 -3.08 -17.48
CA SER A 478 25.00 -3.53 -18.07
C SER A 478 24.80 -4.78 -18.96
N TRP A 479 25.68 -4.98 -19.93
CA TRP A 479 25.62 -6.16 -20.82
C TRP A 479 25.71 -7.49 -20.05
N ASP A 480 26.47 -7.53 -18.96
CA ASP A 480 26.58 -8.74 -18.12
C ASP A 480 25.25 -9.11 -17.46
N GLU A 481 24.47 -8.11 -17.04
CA GLU A 481 23.13 -8.31 -16.48
C GLU A 481 22.15 -8.81 -17.54
N VAL A 482 22.24 -8.28 -18.77
CA VAL A 482 21.45 -8.76 -19.92
C VAL A 482 21.76 -10.23 -20.20
N CYS A 483 23.05 -10.59 -20.26
CA CYS A 483 23.51 -11.97 -20.45
C CYS A 483 22.99 -12.89 -19.34
N GLN A 484 22.98 -12.40 -18.10
CA GLN A 484 22.47 -13.16 -16.97
C GLN A 484 20.97 -13.44 -17.09
N VAL A 485 20.16 -12.46 -17.50
CA VAL A 485 18.72 -12.66 -17.71
C VAL A 485 18.46 -13.69 -18.81
N ILE A 486 19.16 -13.58 -19.94
CA ILE A 486 19.04 -14.53 -21.06
C ILE A 486 19.43 -15.94 -20.61
N ARG A 487 20.58 -16.11 -19.95
CA ARG A 487 21.02 -17.42 -19.43
C ARG A 487 20.00 -18.03 -18.47
N GLN A 488 19.40 -17.24 -17.59
CA GLN A 488 18.41 -17.75 -16.64
C GLN A 488 17.13 -18.23 -17.33
N ASP A 489 16.64 -17.52 -18.35
CA ASP A 489 15.40 -17.89 -19.04
C ASP A 489 15.59 -19.03 -20.04
N PHE A 490 16.76 -19.14 -20.65
CA PHE A 490 17.04 -20.14 -21.69
C PHE A 490 17.83 -21.37 -21.17
N GLY A 491 17.72 -21.69 -19.88
CA GLY A 491 18.26 -22.94 -19.31
C GLY A 491 19.78 -22.99 -19.20
N GLY A 492 20.44 -21.85 -18.98
CA GLY A 492 21.89 -21.70 -18.86
C GLY A 492 22.60 -21.34 -20.16
N ARG A 493 21.91 -21.39 -21.30
CA ARG A 493 22.47 -21.10 -22.62
C ARG A 493 22.90 -19.64 -22.77
N SER A 494 24.03 -19.41 -23.44
CA SER A 494 24.52 -18.04 -23.70
C SER A 494 23.67 -17.32 -24.77
N PRO A 495 23.73 -15.98 -24.86
CA PRO A 495 23.09 -15.26 -25.97
C PRO A 495 23.55 -15.75 -27.36
N GLU A 496 24.80 -16.18 -27.48
CA GLU A 496 25.37 -16.73 -28.72
C GLU A 496 24.70 -18.04 -29.12
N GLU A 497 24.47 -18.93 -28.17
CA GLU A 497 23.77 -20.20 -28.39
C GLU A 497 22.27 -20.00 -28.68
N VAL A 498 21.63 -19.07 -27.97
CA VAL A 498 20.18 -18.83 -28.10
C VAL A 498 19.84 -18.20 -29.46
N PHE A 499 20.57 -17.15 -29.85
CA PHE A 499 20.28 -16.39 -31.06
C PHE A 499 21.12 -16.82 -32.27
N GLY A 500 22.04 -17.78 -32.10
CA GLY A 500 22.94 -18.21 -33.17
C GLY A 500 23.87 -17.09 -33.66
N ILE A 501 24.36 -16.26 -32.73
CA ILE A 501 25.19 -15.08 -32.98
C ILE A 501 26.62 -15.30 -32.47
N SER A 502 27.58 -14.49 -32.93
CA SER A 502 28.95 -14.49 -32.41
C SER A 502 29.44 -13.06 -32.19
N PHE A 503 30.06 -12.81 -31.03
CA PHE A 503 30.74 -11.55 -30.76
C PHE A 503 32.21 -11.54 -31.20
N ASP A 504 32.78 -12.71 -31.48
CA ASP A 504 34.19 -12.90 -31.87
C ASP A 504 34.40 -12.82 -33.40
N GLY A 505 33.35 -12.49 -34.15
CA GLY A 505 33.45 -12.27 -35.61
C GLY A 505 33.42 -13.53 -36.47
N ASN A 506 32.81 -14.63 -35.98
CA ASN A 506 32.60 -15.83 -36.80
C ASN A 506 31.71 -15.50 -38.03
N PRO A 507 32.19 -15.72 -39.27
CA PRO A 507 31.44 -15.39 -40.48
C PRO A 507 30.17 -16.22 -40.69
N ASP A 508 30.07 -17.41 -40.08
CA ASP A 508 28.91 -18.31 -40.22
C ASP A 508 27.80 -18.07 -39.17
N ALA A 509 28.01 -17.12 -38.26
CA ALA A 509 27.08 -16.76 -37.19
C ALA A 509 26.44 -15.38 -37.42
N GLY A 510 25.29 -15.15 -36.77
CA GLY A 510 24.67 -13.83 -36.72
C GLY A 510 25.46 -12.82 -35.89
N VAL A 511 24.98 -11.57 -35.84
CA VAL A 511 25.58 -10.47 -35.07
C VAL A 511 24.55 -9.81 -34.16
N MET A 512 24.98 -9.26 -33.01
CA MET A 512 24.12 -8.55 -32.07
C MET A 512 24.86 -7.36 -31.46
N GLU A 513 24.15 -6.26 -31.26
CA GLU A 513 24.69 -5.12 -30.53
C GLU A 513 24.58 -5.30 -29.02
N LYS A 514 25.72 -5.15 -28.34
CA LYS A 514 25.76 -5.14 -26.86
C LYS A 514 25.11 -3.88 -26.27
N LYS A 515 25.19 -2.75 -26.99
CA LYS A 515 24.56 -1.48 -26.60
C LYS A 515 23.07 -1.52 -26.98
N ALA A 516 22.20 -1.20 -26.03
CA ALA A 516 20.77 -1.14 -26.30
C ALA A 516 20.44 0.06 -27.22
N ARG A 517 19.55 -0.15 -28.19
CA ARG A 517 19.04 0.88 -29.10
C ARG A 517 17.92 1.70 -28.50
N ALA A 518 17.18 1.10 -27.58
CA ALA A 518 16.15 1.77 -26.81
C ALA A 518 16.15 1.23 -25.38
N SER A 519 15.85 2.10 -24.42
CA SER A 519 15.67 1.75 -23.02
C SER A 519 14.34 2.30 -22.54
N ALA A 520 13.55 1.46 -21.91
CA ALA A 520 12.28 1.81 -21.29
C ALA A 520 12.34 1.58 -19.77
N SER A 521 11.25 1.87 -19.08
CA SER A 521 11.15 1.74 -17.61
C SER A 521 11.34 0.29 -17.13
N VAL A 522 10.91 -0.71 -17.90
CA VAL A 522 10.92 -2.14 -17.50
C VAL A 522 11.94 -2.98 -18.28
N ALA A 523 12.36 -2.54 -19.46
CA ALA A 523 13.11 -3.35 -20.41
C ALA A 523 14.01 -2.51 -21.30
N GLN A 524 14.96 -3.15 -21.97
CA GLN A 524 15.81 -2.55 -22.98
C GLN A 524 15.82 -3.40 -24.26
N VAL A 525 15.99 -2.75 -25.40
CA VAL A 525 15.89 -3.37 -26.73
C VAL A 525 17.24 -3.36 -27.41
N HIS A 526 17.69 -4.54 -27.84
CA HIS A 526 18.91 -4.77 -28.59
C HIS A 526 18.58 -5.12 -30.03
N TRP A 527 19.40 -4.65 -30.97
CA TRP A 527 19.33 -5.07 -32.36
C TRP A 527 20.19 -6.31 -32.58
N ALA A 528 19.69 -7.27 -33.34
CA ALA A 528 20.47 -8.40 -33.82
C ALA A 528 20.10 -8.76 -35.26
N ARG A 529 21.03 -9.40 -35.96
CA ARG A 529 20.80 -10.10 -37.22
C ARG A 529 21.13 -11.57 -37.02
N LEU A 530 20.15 -12.44 -37.20
CA LEU A 530 20.28 -13.89 -37.05
C LEU A 530 21.08 -14.48 -38.22
N ARG A 531 21.50 -15.74 -38.07
CA ARG A 531 22.25 -16.49 -39.10
C ARG A 531 21.54 -16.58 -40.46
N ASP A 532 20.23 -16.63 -40.45
CA ASP A 532 19.41 -16.67 -41.67
C ASP A 532 19.18 -15.29 -42.33
N GLY A 533 19.78 -14.23 -41.76
CA GLY A 533 19.68 -12.87 -42.26
C GLY A 533 18.49 -12.08 -41.72
N ARG A 534 17.58 -12.69 -40.94
CA ARG A 534 16.49 -11.95 -40.28
C ARG A 534 17.05 -10.94 -39.30
N GLU A 535 16.55 -9.71 -39.34
CA GLU A 535 16.83 -8.69 -38.33
C GLU A 535 15.75 -8.72 -37.25
N VAL A 536 16.17 -8.70 -36.00
CA VAL A 536 15.30 -8.84 -34.84
C VAL A 536 15.58 -7.77 -33.79
N ALA A 537 14.51 -7.34 -33.12
CA ALA A 537 14.52 -6.57 -31.90
C ALA A 537 14.40 -7.54 -30.71
N ILE A 538 15.44 -7.60 -29.88
CA ILE A 538 15.48 -8.44 -28.67
C ILE A 538 15.23 -7.53 -27.47
N LYS A 539 14.02 -7.55 -26.95
CA LYS A 539 13.59 -6.82 -25.75
C LYS A 539 13.86 -7.67 -24.53
N VAL A 540 14.78 -7.23 -23.68
CA VAL A 540 15.18 -7.93 -22.45
C VAL A 540 14.70 -7.15 -21.23
N GLN A 541 13.98 -7.81 -20.34
CA GLN A 541 13.52 -7.22 -19.09
C GLN A 541 14.72 -6.92 -18.17
N LYS A 542 14.70 -5.75 -17.51
CA LYS A 542 15.72 -5.39 -16.53
C LYS A 542 15.72 -6.38 -15.37
N LYS A 543 16.90 -6.82 -14.95
CA LYS A 543 17.09 -7.93 -13.99
C LYS A 543 16.34 -7.71 -12.67
N GLU A 544 16.28 -6.48 -12.20
CA GLU A 544 15.73 -6.14 -10.90
C GLU A 544 14.20 -6.23 -10.85
N ILE A 545 13.52 -6.10 -12.00
CA ILE A 545 12.06 -6.02 -12.10
C ILE A 545 11.40 -7.27 -11.51
N ALA A 546 11.86 -8.46 -11.90
CA ALA A 546 11.26 -9.71 -11.44
C ALA A 546 11.29 -9.86 -9.89
N GLN A 547 12.32 -9.34 -9.23
CA GLN A 547 12.47 -9.38 -7.77
C GLN A 547 11.73 -8.25 -7.06
N GLN A 548 11.67 -7.06 -7.68
CA GLN A 548 11.09 -5.84 -7.10
C GLN A 548 9.57 -5.79 -7.23
N VAL A 549 8.99 -6.30 -8.33
CA VAL A 549 7.55 -6.17 -8.65
C VAL A 549 6.67 -6.65 -7.49
N GLY A 550 7.04 -7.74 -6.81
CA GLY A 550 6.28 -8.26 -5.66
C GLY A 550 6.24 -7.27 -4.48
N TRP A 551 7.40 -6.78 -4.05
CA TRP A 551 7.55 -5.87 -2.91
C TRP A 551 7.00 -4.48 -3.21
N ASP A 552 7.27 -3.94 -4.39
CA ASP A 552 6.84 -2.62 -4.81
C ASP A 552 5.31 -2.55 -4.92
N LEU A 553 4.67 -3.55 -5.53
CA LEU A 553 3.21 -3.63 -5.59
C LEU A 553 2.57 -3.86 -4.22
N TRP A 554 3.24 -4.60 -3.33
CA TRP A 554 2.78 -4.75 -1.94
C TRP A 554 2.83 -3.41 -1.20
N ALA A 555 3.93 -2.67 -1.28
CA ALA A 555 4.07 -1.36 -0.66
C ALA A 555 3.02 -0.38 -1.21
N PHE A 556 2.83 -0.36 -2.53
CA PHE A 556 1.80 0.46 -3.19
C PHE A 556 0.39 0.13 -2.67
N LYS A 557 0.04 -1.16 -2.56
CA LYS A 557 -1.24 -1.61 -1.99
C LYS A 557 -1.44 -1.17 -0.55
N VAL A 558 -0.42 -1.34 0.30
CA VAL A 558 -0.49 -0.97 1.72
C VAL A 558 -0.65 0.55 1.86
N VAL A 559 0.19 1.33 1.20
CA VAL A 559 0.11 2.81 1.26
C VAL A 559 -1.24 3.29 0.78
N THR A 560 -1.73 2.78 -0.34
CA THR A 560 -3.02 3.24 -0.89
C THR A 560 -4.20 2.82 -0.02
N ARG A 561 -4.13 1.64 0.62
CA ARG A 561 -5.13 1.20 1.59
C ARG A 561 -5.13 2.07 2.86
N LEU A 562 -3.95 2.43 3.35
CA LEU A 562 -3.80 3.35 4.49
C LEU A 562 -4.35 4.74 4.14
N TYR A 563 -4.04 5.25 2.95
CA TYR A 563 -4.56 6.53 2.46
C TYR A 563 -6.07 6.50 2.27
N THR A 564 -6.62 5.40 1.74
CA THR A 564 -8.07 5.21 1.61
C THR A 564 -8.76 5.32 2.97
N TRP A 565 -8.20 4.65 3.98
CA TRP A 565 -8.71 4.71 5.35
C TRP A 565 -8.49 6.08 6.02
N TYR A 566 -7.33 6.71 5.81
CA TYR A 566 -6.94 7.96 6.48
C TYR A 566 -7.66 9.18 5.90
N PHE A 567 -7.88 9.22 4.59
CA PHE A 567 -8.54 10.32 3.89
C PHE A 567 -10.00 10.02 3.53
N ASP A 568 -10.55 8.86 3.86
CA ASP A 568 -11.94 8.49 3.51
C ASP A 568 -12.24 8.69 2.00
N LEU A 569 -11.25 8.32 1.17
CA LEU A 569 -11.28 8.45 -0.29
C LEU A 569 -11.07 7.07 -0.91
N PRO A 570 -11.84 6.67 -1.94
CA PRO A 570 -11.78 5.33 -2.52
C PRO A 570 -10.53 5.08 -3.40
N PHE A 571 -9.34 5.48 -2.96
CA PHE A 571 -8.10 5.31 -3.73
C PHE A 571 -7.78 3.84 -4.02
N TYR A 572 -8.13 2.93 -3.12
CA TYR A 572 -7.83 1.50 -3.26
C TYR A 572 -8.71 0.80 -4.30
N VAL A 573 -9.84 1.37 -4.73
CA VAL A 573 -10.81 0.70 -5.63
C VAL A 573 -10.17 0.26 -6.95
N LEU A 574 -9.32 1.11 -7.53
CA LEU A 574 -8.67 0.85 -8.81
C LEU A 574 -7.31 0.14 -8.68
N VAL A 575 -6.75 0.08 -7.47
CA VAL A 575 -5.40 -0.46 -7.23
C VAL A 575 -5.27 -1.94 -7.61
N PRO A 576 -6.19 -2.86 -7.26
CA PRO A 576 -6.09 -4.25 -7.67
C PRO A 576 -6.00 -4.40 -9.19
N TYR A 577 -6.81 -3.63 -9.92
CA TYR A 577 -6.86 -3.66 -11.38
C TYR A 577 -5.58 -3.07 -12.00
N ILE A 578 -5.09 -1.93 -11.51
CA ILE A 578 -3.83 -1.34 -11.96
C ILE A 578 -2.65 -2.30 -11.67
N THR A 579 -2.62 -2.90 -10.48
CA THR A 579 -1.59 -3.87 -10.07
C THR A 579 -1.55 -5.06 -11.03
N GLU A 580 -2.71 -5.63 -11.36
CA GLU A 580 -2.80 -6.76 -12.28
C GLU A 580 -2.25 -6.40 -13.66
N ARG A 581 -2.58 -5.21 -14.16
CA ARG A 581 -2.13 -4.74 -15.48
C ARG A 581 -0.63 -4.46 -15.52
N LEU A 582 -0.07 -3.87 -14.46
CA LEU A 582 1.38 -3.69 -14.32
C LEU A 582 2.13 -5.03 -14.29
N LYS A 583 1.54 -6.07 -13.69
CA LYS A 583 2.12 -7.42 -13.71
C LYS A 583 2.11 -8.04 -15.10
N LEU A 584 1.00 -7.88 -15.83
CA LEU A 584 0.87 -8.37 -17.21
C LEU A 584 1.86 -7.69 -18.16
N GLU A 585 2.19 -6.43 -17.91
CA GLU A 585 3.20 -5.69 -18.67
C GLU A 585 4.64 -6.15 -18.38
N CYS A 586 4.86 -6.82 -17.25
CA CYS A 586 6.14 -7.48 -16.94
C CYS A 586 6.21 -8.92 -17.51
N ASP A 587 5.18 -9.38 -18.22
CA ASP A 587 5.10 -10.73 -18.77
C ASP A 587 5.10 -10.67 -20.31
N PHE A 588 6.25 -10.97 -20.91
CA PHE A 588 6.45 -10.85 -22.35
C PHE A 588 5.77 -11.95 -23.18
N GLU A 589 5.40 -13.08 -22.58
CA GLU A 589 4.58 -14.09 -23.25
C GLU A 589 3.16 -13.58 -23.49
N ASN A 590 2.64 -12.80 -22.53
CA ASN A 590 1.36 -12.11 -22.68
C ASN A 590 1.46 -11.02 -23.76
N GLU A 591 2.54 -10.24 -23.79
CA GLU A 591 2.79 -9.25 -24.86
C GLU A 591 2.86 -9.91 -26.25
N ALA A 592 3.61 -11.00 -26.39
CA ALA A 592 3.70 -11.81 -27.62
C ALA A 592 2.33 -12.32 -28.08
N THR A 593 1.51 -12.80 -27.15
CA THR A 593 0.16 -13.29 -27.43
C THR A 593 -0.77 -12.16 -27.89
N ASN A 594 -0.70 -10.99 -27.26
CA ASN A 594 -1.47 -9.82 -27.67
C ASN A 594 -1.06 -9.33 -29.06
N ALA A 595 0.25 -9.29 -29.36
CA ALA A 595 0.76 -8.92 -30.67
C ALA A 595 0.22 -9.83 -31.78
N ARG A 596 0.32 -11.16 -31.60
CA ARG A 596 -0.21 -12.14 -32.57
C ARG A 596 -1.72 -11.99 -32.78
N LYS A 597 -2.47 -11.89 -31.69
CA LYS A 597 -3.92 -11.68 -31.76
C LYS A 597 -4.28 -10.39 -32.50
N MET A 598 -3.54 -9.30 -32.25
CA MET A 598 -3.76 -8.04 -32.95
C MET A 598 -3.42 -8.14 -34.44
N ALA A 599 -2.33 -8.84 -34.79
CA ALA A 599 -1.96 -9.11 -36.17
C ALA A 599 -3.07 -9.85 -36.93
N GLU A 600 -3.67 -10.88 -36.31
CA GLU A 600 -4.79 -11.62 -36.88
C GLU A 600 -6.03 -10.74 -37.09
N LEU A 601 -6.41 -9.95 -36.08
CA LEU A 601 -7.55 -9.03 -36.15
C LEU A 601 -7.39 -7.98 -37.25
N VAL A 602 -6.21 -7.38 -37.36
CA VAL A 602 -5.89 -6.39 -38.41
C VAL A 602 -5.89 -7.03 -39.79
N LYS A 603 -5.32 -8.23 -39.94
CA LYS A 603 -5.31 -8.97 -41.21
C LYS A 603 -6.73 -9.35 -41.66
N ALA A 604 -7.60 -9.69 -40.71
CA ALA A 604 -9.00 -10.05 -40.98
C ALA A 604 -9.88 -8.86 -41.37
N GLU A 605 -9.51 -7.63 -41.01
CA GLU A 605 -10.28 -6.41 -41.31
C GLU A 605 -9.82 -5.76 -42.63
N PRO A 606 -10.62 -5.83 -43.72
CA PRO A 606 -10.21 -5.33 -45.03
C PRO A 606 -9.87 -3.84 -45.06
N ARG A 607 -10.46 -3.04 -44.16
CA ARG A 607 -10.24 -1.59 -44.06
C ARG A 607 -8.90 -1.23 -43.39
N LEU A 608 -8.24 -2.18 -42.72
CA LEU A 608 -7.02 -1.97 -41.94
C LEU A 608 -5.82 -2.83 -42.40
N LYS A 609 -6.05 -4.01 -43.01
CA LYS A 609 -5.01 -4.99 -43.36
C LYS A 609 -3.79 -4.48 -44.15
N ASN A 610 -3.95 -3.38 -44.91
CA ASN A 610 -2.89 -2.76 -45.72
C ASN A 610 -2.50 -1.37 -45.21
N ARG A 611 -2.92 -1.00 -44.00
CA ARG A 611 -2.65 0.33 -43.40
C ARG A 611 -1.98 0.21 -42.04
N VAL A 612 -2.13 -0.94 -41.39
CA VAL A 612 -1.60 -1.22 -40.06
C VAL A 612 -0.78 -2.50 -40.11
N TYR A 613 0.40 -2.46 -39.50
CA TYR A 613 1.33 -3.57 -39.41
C TYR A 613 1.68 -3.86 -37.95
N ILE A 614 1.81 -5.15 -37.63
CA ILE A 614 2.26 -5.63 -36.33
C ILE A 614 3.49 -6.50 -36.60
N PRO A 615 4.65 -6.21 -35.97
CA PRO A 615 5.87 -6.98 -36.17
C PRO A 615 5.67 -8.46 -35.83
N VAL A 616 6.31 -9.35 -36.58
CA VAL A 616 6.25 -10.79 -36.31
C VAL A 616 7.00 -11.10 -35.02
N VAL A 617 6.40 -11.90 -34.13
CA VAL A 617 7.03 -12.40 -32.91
C VAL A 617 7.64 -13.78 -33.17
N TYR A 618 8.86 -14.01 -32.68
CA TYR A 618 9.57 -15.29 -32.77
C TYR A 618 9.46 -16.02 -31.43
N ASP A 619 8.47 -16.91 -31.31
CA ASP A 619 8.14 -17.63 -30.08
C ASP A 619 9.32 -18.50 -29.60
N GLU A 620 10.08 -19.08 -30.52
CA GLU A 620 11.24 -19.94 -30.23
C GLU A 620 12.44 -19.20 -29.63
N LEU A 621 12.48 -17.87 -29.81
CA LEU A 621 13.49 -16.96 -29.27
C LEU A 621 12.90 -16.06 -28.17
N SER A 622 11.72 -16.38 -27.67
CA SER A 622 11.02 -15.60 -26.65
C SER A 622 10.77 -16.41 -25.37
N SER A 623 10.65 -15.70 -24.27
CA SER A 623 10.39 -16.21 -22.92
C SER A 623 9.64 -15.16 -22.12
N LYS A 624 9.29 -15.48 -20.87
CA LYS A 624 8.66 -14.55 -19.94
C LYS A 624 9.40 -13.20 -19.77
N ARG A 625 10.73 -13.18 -19.85
CA ARG A 625 11.57 -11.97 -19.66
C ARG A 625 12.33 -11.52 -20.91
N VAL A 626 12.23 -12.24 -22.02
CA VAL A 626 12.87 -11.90 -23.30
C VAL A 626 11.83 -11.99 -24.42
N LEU A 627 11.59 -10.89 -25.14
CA LEU A 627 10.72 -10.87 -26.31
C LEU A 627 11.56 -10.62 -27.56
N THR A 628 11.53 -11.55 -28.50
CA THR A 628 12.21 -11.41 -29.78
C THR A 628 11.19 -11.21 -30.88
N ALA A 629 11.22 -10.04 -31.51
CA ALA A 629 10.31 -9.67 -32.60
C ALA A 629 11.10 -9.17 -33.82
N GLU A 630 10.44 -9.09 -34.97
CA GLU A 630 10.99 -8.52 -36.19
C GLU A 630 11.49 -7.10 -35.96
N TRP A 631 12.68 -6.79 -36.48
CA TRP A 631 13.20 -5.43 -36.46
C TRP A 631 12.45 -4.55 -37.47
N VAL A 632 11.93 -3.42 -36.99
CA VAL A 632 11.16 -2.49 -37.79
C VAL A 632 11.85 -1.14 -37.91
N GLU A 633 12.25 -0.77 -39.14
CA GLU A 633 12.63 0.61 -39.49
C GLU A 633 11.39 1.49 -39.67
N GLY A 634 11.41 2.73 -39.19
CA GLY A 634 10.32 3.68 -39.40
C GLY A 634 10.57 5.03 -38.76
N VAL A 635 9.71 6.01 -39.07
CA VAL A 635 9.71 7.32 -38.42
C VAL A 635 8.75 7.28 -37.24
N ARG A 636 9.18 7.78 -36.08
CA ARG A 636 8.34 7.78 -34.89
C ARG A 636 7.17 8.73 -35.06
N LEU A 637 5.99 8.42 -34.50
CA LEU A 637 4.79 9.24 -34.75
C LEU A 637 4.97 10.72 -34.39
N TRP A 638 5.72 11.05 -33.33
CA TRP A 638 5.93 12.46 -32.94
C TRP A 638 6.89 13.24 -33.86
N ASP A 639 7.65 12.56 -34.71
CA ASP A 639 8.55 13.20 -35.67
C ASP A 639 7.77 13.66 -36.92
N LYS A 640 7.10 14.81 -36.76
CA LYS A 640 6.27 15.43 -37.80
C LYS A 640 7.08 15.75 -39.06
N GLU A 641 8.31 16.22 -38.91
CA GLU A 641 9.18 16.56 -40.03
C GLU A 641 9.60 15.30 -40.78
N GLY A 642 9.98 14.23 -40.08
CA GLY A 642 10.29 12.94 -40.69
C GLY A 642 9.12 12.33 -41.46
N ILE A 643 7.87 12.56 -41.05
CA ILE A 643 6.68 12.07 -41.75
C ILE A 643 6.37 12.90 -43.01
N THR A 644 6.47 14.24 -42.91
CA THR A 644 5.95 15.16 -43.94
C THR A 644 6.98 15.63 -44.96
N SER A 645 8.27 15.66 -44.60
CA SER A 645 9.33 16.13 -45.49
C SER A 645 9.44 15.27 -46.75
N GLN A 646 9.97 15.85 -47.82
CA GLN A 646 9.98 15.25 -49.15
C GLN A 646 10.65 13.87 -49.17
N TRP A 647 10.04 12.93 -49.86
CA TRP A 647 10.60 11.59 -50.08
C TRP A 647 11.71 11.63 -51.14
N GLU A 648 12.91 11.19 -50.76
CA GLU A 648 14.06 11.08 -51.67
C GLU A 648 14.54 9.64 -51.90
N GLY A 649 13.80 8.64 -51.41
CA GLY A 649 14.15 7.21 -51.55
C GLY A 649 13.82 6.58 -52.92
N GLY A 650 13.49 7.39 -53.93
CA GLY A 650 13.24 6.95 -55.31
C GLY A 650 11.78 6.62 -55.64
N TRP A 651 11.49 6.46 -56.93
CA TRP A 651 10.13 6.23 -57.45
C TRP A 651 9.62 4.81 -57.16
N ARG A 652 8.37 4.69 -56.70
CA ARG A 652 7.68 3.41 -56.38
C ARG A 652 8.45 2.51 -55.40
N ARG A 653 9.26 3.10 -54.52
CA ARG A 653 9.94 2.41 -53.44
C ARG A 653 9.32 2.80 -52.10
N GLY A 654 9.15 1.81 -51.23
CA GLY A 654 8.75 2.04 -49.85
C GLY A 654 9.95 2.42 -48.98
N SER A 655 9.67 2.82 -47.74
CA SER A 655 10.69 2.86 -46.70
C SER A 655 11.23 1.45 -46.42
N PRO A 656 12.48 1.30 -45.93
CA PRO A 656 13.07 0.00 -45.63
C PRO A 656 12.14 -0.90 -44.81
N GLY A 657 11.95 -2.15 -45.25
CA GLY A 657 11.09 -3.12 -44.57
C GLY A 657 9.59 -2.96 -44.81
N SER A 658 9.12 -1.97 -45.58
CA SER A 658 7.68 -1.81 -45.90
C SER A 658 7.28 -2.62 -47.13
N HIS A 659 6.26 -3.47 -46.99
CA HIS A 659 5.62 -4.27 -48.05
C HIS A 659 6.60 -4.92 -49.05
N GLY A 660 7.58 -5.68 -48.55
CA GLY A 660 8.55 -6.40 -49.39
C GLY A 660 9.72 -5.56 -49.89
N THR A 661 9.82 -4.28 -49.49
CA THR A 661 11.04 -3.50 -49.65
C THR A 661 12.12 -4.10 -48.74
N PRO A 662 13.21 -4.67 -49.27
CA PRO A 662 14.23 -5.31 -48.44
C PRO A 662 14.91 -4.29 -47.53
N LEU A 663 15.28 -4.72 -46.31
CA LEU A 663 16.03 -3.89 -45.37
C LEU A 663 17.46 -3.65 -45.87
N ASP A 664 18.16 -4.71 -46.28
CA ASP A 664 19.42 -4.75 -47.04
C ASP A 664 19.60 -6.18 -47.62
N PRO A 665 20.36 -6.40 -48.70
CA PRO A 665 20.71 -7.76 -49.11
C PRO A 665 21.65 -8.45 -48.09
N PRO A 666 21.56 -9.78 -47.90
CA PRO A 666 22.49 -10.53 -47.06
C PRO A 666 23.93 -10.27 -47.51
N GLY A 667 24.75 -9.62 -46.67
CA GLY A 667 26.16 -9.32 -46.97
C GLY A 667 26.51 -7.84 -47.18
N ALA A 668 25.54 -6.91 -47.22
CA ALA A 668 25.83 -5.47 -47.39
C ALA A 668 26.62 -4.85 -46.20
N THR A 669 26.70 -5.53 -45.05
CA THR A 669 27.61 -5.22 -43.95
C THR A 669 29.07 -5.61 -44.21
N ALA A 670 29.49 -5.82 -45.46
CA ALA A 670 30.89 -6.03 -45.82
C ALA A 670 31.82 -4.90 -45.34
N THR A 671 31.30 -3.70 -45.06
CA THR A 671 32.09 -2.61 -44.48
C THR A 671 32.44 -2.86 -43.00
N THR A 672 31.58 -3.54 -42.22
CA THR A 672 31.89 -3.95 -40.84
C THR A 672 32.71 -5.24 -40.80
N THR A 673 32.49 -6.15 -41.76
CA THR A 673 33.32 -7.37 -41.88
C THR A 673 34.76 -7.06 -42.31
N ASN A 674 35.00 -5.97 -43.04
CA ASN A 674 36.35 -5.52 -43.38
C ASN A 674 37.13 -4.95 -42.18
N ALA A 675 36.45 -4.40 -41.17
CA ALA A 675 37.11 -4.01 -39.91
C ALA A 675 37.56 -5.25 -39.13
N ILE A 676 36.73 -6.30 -39.10
CA ILE A 676 37.03 -7.58 -38.41
C ILE A 676 38.14 -8.36 -39.15
N LYS A 677 38.21 -8.28 -40.48
CA LYS A 677 39.30 -8.88 -41.28
C LYS A 677 40.68 -8.24 -41.06
N SER A 678 40.77 -7.07 -40.44
CA SER A 678 42.04 -6.36 -40.19
C SER A 678 42.82 -6.85 -38.96
N GLY A 679 42.34 -7.88 -38.25
CA GLY A 679 43.07 -8.49 -37.12
C GLY A 679 43.12 -7.61 -35.87
N GLN A 680 42.43 -6.48 -35.83
CA GLN A 680 42.19 -5.75 -34.59
C GLN A 680 41.09 -6.46 -33.79
N LYS A 681 41.46 -7.03 -32.63
CA LYS A 681 40.53 -7.63 -31.67
C LYS A 681 39.34 -6.70 -31.45
N ALA A 682 38.13 -7.21 -31.61
CA ALA A 682 36.86 -6.58 -31.26
C ALA A 682 36.83 -6.27 -29.75
N GLN A 683 37.40 -5.13 -29.35
CA GLN A 683 37.60 -4.77 -27.94
C GLN A 683 36.76 -3.58 -27.47
N SER A 684 35.91 -2.99 -28.31
CA SER A 684 35.04 -1.89 -27.88
C SER A 684 33.59 -2.35 -27.70
N ASN A 685 33.03 -2.09 -26.51
CA ASN A 685 31.60 -2.29 -26.21
C ASN A 685 30.68 -1.29 -26.94
N GLU A 686 31.20 -0.56 -27.94
CA GLU A 686 30.59 0.62 -28.55
C GLU A 686 30.29 0.46 -30.06
N GLU A 687 30.48 -0.72 -30.64
CA GLU A 687 30.29 -0.89 -32.08
C GLU A 687 28.82 -0.76 -32.51
N GLN A 688 28.60 0.21 -33.40
CA GLN A 688 27.32 0.46 -34.07
C GLN A 688 27.18 -0.50 -35.26
N LEU A 689 26.79 -1.76 -34.98
CA LEU A 689 26.73 -2.85 -35.97
C LEU A 689 25.53 -2.75 -36.93
N LYS A 690 24.41 -2.17 -36.47
CA LYS A 690 23.20 -1.98 -37.28
C LYS A 690 23.48 -0.98 -38.41
N PRO A 691 23.16 -1.34 -39.67
CA PRO A 691 23.28 -0.41 -40.80
C PRO A 691 22.44 0.85 -40.61
N GLU A 692 23.03 2.00 -40.99
CA GLU A 692 22.28 3.24 -41.12
C GLU A 692 21.53 3.24 -42.46
N ARG A 693 20.19 3.36 -42.38
CA ARG A 693 19.29 3.32 -43.54
C ARG A 693 18.63 4.67 -43.73
N THR A 694 19.45 5.67 -44.03
CA THR A 694 19.05 7.07 -44.20
C THR A 694 19.03 7.51 -45.66
N TYR A 695 19.28 6.61 -46.62
CA TYR A 695 19.35 6.93 -48.05
C TYR A 695 18.11 7.67 -48.58
N TRP A 696 16.94 7.42 -48.01
CA TRP A 696 15.67 8.03 -48.40
C TRP A 696 15.48 9.45 -47.86
N LYS A 697 16.37 9.92 -46.98
CA LYS A 697 16.44 11.30 -46.48
C LYS A 697 17.25 12.23 -47.39
N GLY A 698 17.81 11.73 -48.49
CA GLY A 698 18.61 12.54 -49.40
C GLY A 698 20.03 12.81 -48.93
N LYS A 699 20.79 13.53 -49.77
CA LYS A 699 22.20 13.90 -49.49
C LYS A 699 22.31 14.86 -48.29
N ASP A 700 21.31 15.72 -48.11
CA ASP A 700 21.30 16.73 -47.05
C ASP A 700 20.73 16.18 -45.72
N GLY A 701 20.23 14.94 -45.71
CA GLY A 701 19.65 14.29 -44.53
C GLY A 701 18.31 14.88 -44.06
N LYS A 702 17.72 15.79 -44.83
CA LYS A 702 16.48 16.53 -44.49
C LYS A 702 15.20 15.92 -45.09
N GLY A 703 15.32 14.90 -45.93
CA GLY A 703 14.18 14.21 -46.53
C GLY A 703 13.36 13.44 -45.48
N GLY A 704 12.10 13.21 -45.81
CA GLY A 704 11.10 12.53 -44.98
C GLY A 704 10.36 11.44 -45.75
N LEU A 705 9.25 10.97 -45.21
CA LEU A 705 8.40 9.96 -45.85
C LEU A 705 7.47 10.55 -46.92
N GLY A 706 7.33 11.87 -47.00
CA GLY A 706 6.42 12.54 -47.94
C GLY A 706 4.96 12.10 -47.79
N LEU A 707 4.52 11.88 -46.54
CA LEU A 707 3.19 11.34 -46.24
C LEU A 707 2.26 12.42 -45.68
N SER A 708 0.96 12.24 -45.93
CA SER A 708 -0.08 13.12 -45.41
C SER A 708 -0.39 12.80 -43.95
N LEU A 709 -0.28 13.80 -43.06
CA LEU A 709 -0.71 13.67 -41.66
C LEU A 709 -2.19 13.30 -41.53
N LYS A 710 -3.02 13.70 -42.49
CA LYS A 710 -4.44 13.32 -42.54
C LYS A 710 -4.59 11.82 -42.72
N GLU A 711 -3.78 11.21 -43.58
CA GLU A 711 -3.84 9.77 -43.84
C GLU A 711 -3.38 8.97 -42.63
N VAL A 712 -2.23 9.33 -42.05
CA VAL A 712 -1.68 8.73 -40.83
C VAL A 712 -2.71 8.80 -39.70
N MET A 713 -3.24 9.99 -39.39
CA MET A 713 -4.21 10.14 -38.31
C MET A 713 -5.54 9.44 -38.59
N THR A 714 -5.97 9.35 -39.85
CA THR A 714 -7.17 8.56 -40.19
C THR A 714 -6.94 7.09 -39.86
N THR A 715 -5.77 6.54 -40.20
CA THR A 715 -5.40 5.15 -39.89
C THR A 715 -5.33 4.90 -38.38
N MET A 716 -4.74 5.83 -37.63
CA MET A 716 -4.68 5.73 -36.17
C MET A 716 -6.08 5.69 -35.55
N VAL A 717 -6.95 6.65 -35.91
CA VAL A 717 -8.32 6.72 -35.37
C VAL A 717 -9.15 5.52 -35.79
N ASP A 718 -9.03 5.06 -37.04
CA ASP A 718 -9.73 3.87 -37.53
C ASP A 718 -9.33 2.61 -36.75
N LEU A 719 -8.03 2.40 -36.53
CA LEU A 719 -7.51 1.25 -35.79
C LEU A 719 -8.06 1.18 -34.37
N PHE A 720 -7.92 2.26 -33.60
CA PHE A 720 -8.37 2.27 -32.21
C PHE A 720 -9.90 2.24 -32.10
N SER A 721 -10.62 2.80 -33.08
CA SER A 721 -12.08 2.67 -33.15
C SER A 721 -12.52 1.24 -33.44
N ALA A 722 -11.85 0.52 -34.35
CA ALA A 722 -12.12 -0.90 -34.62
C ALA A 722 -11.86 -1.77 -33.38
N GLN A 723 -10.77 -1.51 -32.65
CA GLN A 723 -10.47 -2.16 -31.37
C GLN A 723 -11.61 -2.00 -30.36
N MET A 724 -12.13 -0.78 -30.18
CA MET A 724 -13.20 -0.48 -29.22
C MET A 724 -14.55 -1.05 -29.62
N PHE A 725 -14.97 -0.87 -30.87
CA PHE A 725 -16.36 -1.13 -31.26
C PHE A 725 -16.56 -2.49 -31.94
N LEU A 726 -15.58 -3.00 -32.69
CA LEU A 726 -15.71 -4.27 -33.39
C LEU A 726 -15.12 -5.43 -32.61
N TRP A 727 -13.85 -5.32 -32.20
CA TRP A 727 -13.12 -6.46 -31.64
C TRP A 727 -13.34 -6.59 -30.15
N GLY A 728 -13.48 -5.47 -29.43
CA GLY A 728 -13.49 -5.47 -27.97
C GLY A 728 -12.14 -5.85 -27.36
N VAL A 729 -11.05 -5.71 -28.11
CA VAL A 729 -9.67 -5.95 -27.68
C VAL A 729 -8.94 -4.64 -27.86
N VAL A 730 -8.76 -3.89 -26.77
CA VAL A 730 -8.36 -2.48 -26.80
C VAL A 730 -6.95 -2.33 -26.23
N HIS A 731 -6.06 -1.81 -27.06
CA HIS A 731 -4.74 -1.35 -26.66
C HIS A 731 -4.90 -0.08 -25.81
N CYS A 732 -4.45 -0.09 -24.56
CA CYS A 732 -4.74 1.02 -23.64
C CYS A 732 -3.67 2.12 -23.64
N ASP A 733 -2.55 1.90 -24.32
CA ASP A 733 -1.41 2.84 -24.32
C ASP A 733 -0.91 3.29 -25.72
N PRO A 734 -1.75 3.95 -26.54
CA PRO A 734 -1.37 4.38 -27.90
C PRO A 734 -0.39 5.56 -27.93
N HIS A 735 0.66 5.52 -27.09
CA HIS A 735 1.68 6.55 -27.00
C HIS A 735 2.40 6.71 -28.34
N PRO A 736 2.69 7.93 -28.81
CA PRO A 736 3.41 8.15 -30.06
C PRO A 736 4.78 7.43 -30.06
N GLY A 737 5.36 7.26 -28.87
CA GLY A 737 6.47 6.35 -28.48
C GLY A 737 6.53 5.03 -29.24
N ASN A 738 5.38 4.37 -29.26
CA ASN A 738 5.24 2.96 -29.62
C ASN A 738 4.67 2.77 -31.03
N LEU A 739 4.56 3.86 -31.80
CA LEU A 739 3.96 3.91 -33.12
C LEU A 739 4.99 4.42 -34.12
N PHE A 740 5.31 3.59 -35.11
CA PHE A 740 6.12 4.00 -36.25
C PHE A 740 5.24 4.23 -37.47
N VAL A 741 5.69 5.12 -38.34
CA VAL A 741 5.10 5.41 -39.64
C VAL A 741 6.10 4.97 -40.71
N ARG A 742 5.59 4.26 -41.71
CA ARG A 742 6.32 3.81 -42.90
C ARG A 742 5.65 4.31 -44.16
N ARG A 743 6.45 4.42 -45.22
CA ARG A 743 5.97 4.69 -46.58
C ARG A 743 5.88 3.36 -47.33
N GLN A 744 4.70 3.05 -47.85
CA GLN A 744 4.50 1.92 -48.74
C GLN A 744 5.02 2.23 -50.16
N PRO A 745 5.35 1.22 -50.99
CA PRO A 745 5.77 1.43 -52.38
C PRO A 745 4.76 2.19 -53.26
N ASN A 746 3.46 2.09 -52.93
CA ASN A 746 2.38 2.83 -53.58
C ASN A 746 2.30 4.31 -53.14
N GLY A 747 3.12 4.73 -52.17
CA GLY A 747 3.18 6.08 -51.62
C GLY A 747 2.22 6.37 -50.47
N HIS A 748 1.45 5.37 -50.02
CA HIS A 748 0.57 5.47 -48.87
C HIS A 748 1.31 5.23 -47.55
N SER A 749 0.66 5.65 -46.46
CA SER A 749 1.14 5.46 -45.10
C SER A 749 0.83 4.07 -44.56
N GLU A 750 1.72 3.55 -43.72
CA GLU A 750 1.52 2.35 -42.93
C GLU A 750 1.90 2.66 -41.48
N ILE A 751 1.01 2.37 -40.53
CA ILE A 751 1.28 2.50 -39.09
C ILE A 751 1.74 1.16 -38.54
N VAL A 752 2.85 1.15 -37.84
CA VAL A 752 3.38 -0.04 -37.15
C VAL A 752 3.18 0.10 -35.65
N LEU A 753 2.57 -0.92 -35.02
CA LEU A 753 2.37 -0.99 -33.56
C LEU A 753 3.43 -1.88 -32.94
N LEU A 754 4.34 -1.29 -32.16
CA LEU A 754 5.46 -1.99 -31.51
C LEU A 754 5.09 -2.61 -30.16
N ASP A 755 4.42 -1.84 -29.29
CA ASP A 755 4.14 -2.26 -27.92
C ASP A 755 2.80 -2.99 -27.86
N HIS A 756 2.78 -4.13 -27.15
CA HIS A 756 1.55 -4.88 -26.90
C HIS A 756 1.38 -5.29 -25.42
N GLY A 757 2.07 -4.59 -24.51
CA GLY A 757 2.10 -4.92 -23.08
C GLY A 757 0.80 -4.66 -22.34
N LEU A 758 -0.02 -3.69 -22.79
CA LEU A 758 -1.24 -3.28 -22.09
C LEU A 758 -2.50 -3.34 -22.96
N TYR A 759 -3.23 -4.44 -22.79
CA TYR A 759 -4.52 -4.70 -23.42
C TYR A 759 -5.64 -4.96 -22.40
N ILE A 760 -6.85 -4.55 -22.78
CA ILE A 760 -8.08 -5.03 -22.16
C ILE A 760 -8.96 -5.76 -23.15
N THR A 761 -9.71 -6.73 -22.65
CA THR A 761 -10.81 -7.35 -23.40
C THR A 761 -12.12 -6.89 -22.77
N MET A 762 -12.99 -6.30 -23.58
CA MET A 762 -14.29 -5.80 -23.17
C MET A 762 -15.32 -6.93 -23.16
N ASN A 763 -16.18 -6.96 -22.14
CA ASN A 763 -17.38 -7.77 -22.18
C ASN A 763 -18.23 -7.38 -23.41
N PRO A 764 -18.72 -8.34 -24.23
CA PRO A 764 -19.60 -8.07 -25.36
C PRO A 764 -20.81 -7.16 -25.04
N GLU A 765 -21.43 -7.33 -23.87
CA GLU A 765 -22.54 -6.48 -23.43
C GLU A 765 -22.10 -5.03 -23.22
N PHE A 766 -21.00 -4.84 -22.49
CA PHE A 766 -20.42 -3.52 -22.27
C PHE A 766 -20.00 -2.87 -23.60
N ARG A 767 -19.40 -3.63 -24.52
CA ARG A 767 -19.03 -3.15 -25.86
C ARG A 767 -20.25 -2.67 -26.65
N HIS A 768 -21.34 -3.44 -26.63
CA HIS A 768 -22.60 -3.05 -27.26
C HIS A 768 -23.16 -1.75 -26.65
N ASN A 769 -23.24 -1.68 -25.31
CA ASN A 769 -23.71 -0.51 -24.59
C ASN A 769 -22.82 0.72 -24.87
N TYR A 770 -21.51 0.54 -24.99
CA TYR A 770 -20.59 1.62 -25.32
C TYR A 770 -20.76 2.13 -26.76
N ALA A 771 -20.99 1.24 -27.73
CA ALA A 771 -21.36 1.63 -29.09
C ALA A 771 -22.71 2.37 -29.12
N LEU A 772 -23.68 1.90 -28.33
CA LEU A 772 -24.99 2.54 -28.19
C LEU A 772 -24.90 3.92 -27.53
N PHE A 773 -24.04 4.07 -26.52
CA PHE A 773 -23.70 5.36 -25.91
C PHE A 773 -23.18 6.34 -26.96
N TRP A 774 -22.17 5.95 -27.75
CA TRP A 774 -21.61 6.80 -28.82
C TRP A 774 -22.63 7.17 -29.89
N LYS A 775 -23.48 6.21 -30.31
CA LYS A 775 -24.58 6.49 -31.23
C LYS A 775 -25.56 7.51 -30.64
N SER A 776 -26.03 7.29 -29.42
CA SER A 776 -27.01 8.14 -28.73
C SER A 776 -26.47 9.54 -28.49
N LEU A 777 -25.18 9.65 -28.16
CA LEU A 777 -24.45 10.88 -27.99
C LEU A 777 -24.43 11.73 -29.28
N MET A 778 -24.30 11.08 -30.44
CA MET A 778 -24.26 11.74 -31.74
C MET A 778 -25.65 12.05 -32.30
N THR A 779 -26.66 11.25 -31.98
CA THR A 779 -28.05 11.47 -32.42
C THR A 779 -28.89 12.26 -31.42
N PHE A 780 -28.29 12.72 -30.32
CA PHE A 780 -28.98 13.39 -29.21
C PHE A 780 -30.16 12.58 -28.64
N ASP A 781 -30.03 11.25 -28.59
CA ASP A 781 -31.02 10.36 -27.98
C ASP A 781 -30.78 10.29 -26.46
N ASN A 782 -31.21 11.33 -25.75
CA ASN A 782 -30.99 11.46 -24.31
C ASN A 782 -31.59 10.29 -23.52
N LYS A 783 -32.73 9.74 -23.94
CA LYS A 783 -33.38 8.63 -23.23
C LYS A 783 -32.50 7.39 -23.22
N THR A 784 -31.94 7.04 -24.38
CA THR A 784 -31.02 5.90 -24.49
C THR A 784 -29.69 6.21 -23.79
N LEU A 785 -29.21 7.45 -23.90
CA LEU A 785 -28.00 7.92 -23.23
C LEU A 785 -28.11 7.77 -21.70
N ASP A 786 -29.19 8.28 -21.11
CA ASP A 786 -29.47 8.19 -19.67
C ASP A 786 -29.58 6.74 -19.21
N LYS A 787 -30.27 5.89 -19.98
CA LYS A 787 -30.40 4.47 -19.67
C LYS A 787 -29.05 3.78 -19.60
N VAL A 788 -28.18 4.02 -20.59
CA VAL A 788 -26.84 3.41 -20.63
C VAL A 788 -25.96 3.94 -19.51
N VAL A 789 -25.91 5.25 -19.32
CA VAL A 789 -25.04 5.87 -18.33
C VAL A 789 -25.48 5.54 -16.90
N SER A 790 -26.79 5.49 -16.64
CA SER A 790 -27.34 5.03 -15.36
C SER A 790 -27.03 3.56 -15.08
N SER A 791 -26.99 2.71 -16.13
CA SER A 791 -26.59 1.30 -15.98
C SER A 791 -25.14 1.13 -15.52
N TRP A 792 -24.28 2.11 -15.80
CA TRP A 792 -22.89 2.16 -15.34
C TRP A 792 -22.74 2.78 -13.94
N GLY A 793 -23.85 3.12 -13.26
CA GLY A 793 -23.83 3.75 -11.93
C GLY A 793 -23.45 5.24 -11.96
N ILE A 794 -23.58 5.90 -13.12
CA ILE A 794 -23.21 7.31 -13.28
C ILE A 794 -24.49 8.16 -13.22
N ASN A 795 -24.59 9.01 -12.19
CA ASN A 795 -25.80 9.79 -11.91
C ASN A 795 -25.97 11.06 -12.76
N ASN A 796 -24.91 11.54 -13.42
CA ASN A 796 -24.94 12.76 -14.23
C ASN A 796 -24.53 12.46 -15.67
N THR A 797 -25.54 12.16 -16.50
CA THR A 797 -25.36 11.86 -17.93
C THR A 797 -24.78 13.04 -18.69
N GLU A 798 -25.26 14.27 -18.45
CA GLU A 798 -24.81 15.47 -19.16
C GLU A 798 -23.31 15.73 -18.91
N LEU A 799 -22.85 15.55 -17.67
CA LEU A 799 -21.44 15.69 -17.29
C LEU A 799 -20.58 14.60 -17.94
N PHE A 800 -21.02 13.34 -17.90
CA PHE A 800 -20.27 12.24 -18.49
C PHE A 800 -20.21 12.32 -20.02
N ALA A 801 -21.31 12.70 -20.67
CA ALA A 801 -21.37 12.99 -22.10
C ALA A 801 -20.44 14.15 -22.47
N SER A 802 -20.45 15.22 -21.68
CA SER A 802 -19.59 16.38 -21.90
C SER A 802 -18.10 16.05 -21.73
N ALA A 803 -17.76 15.26 -20.71
CA ALA A 803 -16.39 14.77 -20.49
C ALA A 803 -15.92 13.85 -21.62
N THR A 804 -16.81 12.99 -22.15
CA THR A 804 -16.45 12.06 -23.24
C THR A 804 -16.25 12.79 -24.57
N LEU A 805 -17.06 13.82 -24.86
CA LEU A 805 -16.89 14.65 -26.05
C LEU A 805 -15.82 15.72 -25.90
N MET A 806 -15.37 15.98 -24.67
CA MET A 806 -14.58 17.14 -24.30
C MET A 806 -15.21 18.44 -24.81
N ARG A 807 -16.54 18.53 -24.85
CA ARG A 807 -17.33 19.72 -25.21
C ARG A 807 -18.65 19.69 -24.45
N PRO A 808 -19.35 20.81 -24.24
CA PRO A 808 -20.64 20.80 -23.57
C PRO A 808 -21.61 19.94 -24.37
N TYR A 809 -22.27 19.02 -23.70
CA TYR A 809 -23.32 18.25 -24.34
C TYR A 809 -24.58 19.11 -24.48
N GLU A 810 -24.92 19.49 -25.71
CA GLU A 810 -26.03 20.41 -26.00
C GLU A 810 -27.39 19.73 -26.14
N GLY A 811 -27.43 18.39 -26.09
CA GLY A 811 -28.64 17.59 -26.30
C GLY A 811 -29.59 17.57 -25.13
N GLY A 812 -29.10 17.72 -23.90
CA GLY A 812 -29.90 17.62 -22.67
C GLY A 812 -30.60 18.91 -22.26
N ASP A 813 -31.24 18.87 -21.09
CA ASP A 813 -32.09 19.91 -20.49
C ASP A 813 -31.36 21.23 -20.18
N ARG A 814 -30.03 21.28 -20.44
CA ARG A 814 -29.09 22.37 -20.12
C ARG A 814 -29.13 22.77 -18.65
N SER A 815 -29.65 21.91 -17.77
CA SER A 815 -29.79 22.18 -16.33
C SER A 815 -28.41 22.42 -15.70
N PHE A 816 -27.39 21.72 -16.16
CA PHE A 816 -26.00 21.89 -15.73
C PHE A 816 -25.41 23.23 -16.20
N SER A 817 -25.61 23.62 -17.47
CA SER A 817 -25.17 24.93 -17.98
C SER A 817 -25.91 26.11 -17.35
N ASN A 818 -27.21 25.97 -17.07
CA ASN A 818 -28.06 27.05 -16.58
C ASN A 818 -27.86 27.36 -15.09
N LYS A 819 -27.45 26.38 -14.27
CA LYS A 819 -27.15 26.58 -12.84
C LYS A 819 -25.95 27.49 -12.57
N ILE A 820 -25.22 27.90 -13.62
CA ILE A 820 -23.81 28.34 -13.53
C ILE A 820 -23.58 29.75 -14.11
N ARG A 821 -24.48 30.26 -14.95
CA ARG A 821 -24.34 31.55 -15.64
C ARG A 821 -24.60 32.82 -14.80
N GLY A 822 -24.38 32.82 -13.48
CA GLY A 822 -24.87 33.92 -12.62
C GLY A 822 -24.07 34.34 -11.38
N LEU A 823 -22.75 34.13 -11.28
CA LEU A 823 -22.05 34.34 -9.98
C LEU A 823 -20.74 35.17 -10.07
N SER A 824 -20.34 35.82 -8.95
CA SER A 824 -19.33 36.89 -8.87
C SER A 824 -17.89 36.44 -8.50
N ASN A 825 -16.91 37.36 -8.57
CA ASN A 825 -15.46 37.11 -8.40
C ASN A 825 -14.96 36.89 -6.94
N ALA A 826 -15.63 37.41 -5.91
CA ALA A 826 -15.18 37.27 -4.51
C ALA A 826 -15.53 35.89 -3.90
N GLU A 827 -16.49 35.19 -4.51
CA GLU A 827 -16.96 33.86 -4.12
C GLU A 827 -16.03 32.71 -4.60
N ARG A 828 -14.96 33.05 -5.33
CA ARG A 828 -14.13 32.08 -6.09
C ARG A 828 -13.30 31.14 -5.21
N ARG A 829 -12.72 31.61 -4.09
CA ARG A 829 -11.90 30.77 -3.18
C ARG A 829 -12.75 29.81 -2.34
N LYS A 830 -13.84 30.31 -1.76
CA LYS A 830 -14.82 29.50 -1.04
C LYS A 830 -15.45 28.45 -1.96
N ARG A 831 -15.75 28.82 -3.21
CA ARG A 831 -16.19 27.87 -4.25
C ARG A 831 -15.14 26.85 -4.63
N GLN A 832 -13.85 27.20 -4.74
CA GLN A 832 -12.81 26.22 -5.05
C GLN A 832 -12.78 25.09 -4.02
N TYR A 833 -12.89 25.43 -2.73
CA TYR A 833 -13.02 24.45 -1.66
C TYR A 833 -14.34 23.66 -1.76
N GLU A 834 -15.49 24.33 -1.85
CA GLU A 834 -16.82 23.69 -1.94
C GLU A 834 -16.94 22.79 -3.19
N MET A 835 -16.31 23.16 -4.29
CA MET A 835 -16.32 22.39 -5.53
C MET A 835 -15.34 21.23 -5.50
N GLN A 836 -14.16 21.38 -4.89
CA GLN A 836 -13.28 20.24 -4.61
C GLN A 836 -13.99 19.25 -3.68
N GLU A 837 -14.76 19.73 -2.71
CA GLU A 837 -15.58 18.90 -1.84
C GLU A 837 -16.75 18.23 -2.60
N ALA A 838 -17.41 18.96 -3.50
CA ALA A 838 -18.46 18.41 -4.37
C ALA A 838 -17.91 17.39 -5.38
N MET A 839 -16.72 17.61 -5.94
CA MET A 839 -16.03 16.68 -6.83
C MET A 839 -15.57 15.44 -6.05
N ARG A 840 -15.09 15.62 -4.82
CA ARG A 840 -14.77 14.52 -3.89
C ARG A 840 -16.01 13.70 -3.57
N LYS A 841 -17.15 14.35 -3.34
CA LYS A 841 -18.44 13.71 -3.12
C LYS A 841 -18.93 12.98 -4.37
N GLY A 842 -18.80 13.57 -5.56
CA GLY A 842 -19.16 12.95 -6.82
C GLY A 842 -18.29 11.73 -7.18
N VAL A 843 -16.97 11.82 -7.00
CA VAL A 843 -16.05 10.69 -7.15
C VAL A 843 -16.37 9.60 -6.14
N ARG A 844 -16.71 9.97 -4.90
CA ARG A 844 -17.15 9.01 -3.88
C ARG A 844 -18.45 8.33 -4.29
N GLU A 845 -19.45 9.06 -4.76
CA GLU A 845 -20.74 8.49 -5.19
C GLU A 845 -20.60 7.57 -6.41
N VAL A 846 -19.78 7.96 -7.39
CA VAL A 846 -19.50 7.14 -8.60
C VAL A 846 -18.69 5.88 -8.27
N LEU A 847 -17.72 5.98 -7.36
CA LEU A 847 -16.87 4.84 -6.98
C LEU A 847 -17.43 4.02 -5.79
N ALA A 848 -18.50 4.47 -5.13
CA ALA A 848 -19.10 3.77 -3.99
C ALA A 848 -19.90 2.53 -4.41
N ASP A 849 -20.47 2.51 -5.62
CA ASP A 849 -21.13 1.32 -6.17
C ASP A 849 -20.17 0.56 -7.10
N GLU A 850 -19.21 -0.14 -6.48
CA GLU A 850 -18.18 -0.94 -7.16
C GLU A 850 -18.75 -1.99 -8.13
N SER A 851 -20.04 -2.34 -7.99
CA SER A 851 -20.70 -3.36 -8.80
C SER A 851 -21.15 -2.87 -10.18
N LYS A 852 -21.39 -1.55 -10.33
CA LYS A 852 -21.97 -0.98 -11.56
C LYS A 852 -20.94 -0.32 -12.47
N TRP A 853 -19.85 0.22 -11.90
CA TRP A 853 -18.85 0.95 -12.68
C TRP A 853 -17.99 0.02 -13.56
N PRO A 854 -18.06 0.12 -14.90
CA PRO A 854 -17.22 -0.66 -15.79
C PRO A 854 -15.76 -0.20 -15.70
N ARG A 855 -14.86 -1.09 -15.29
CA ARG A 855 -13.43 -0.77 -15.10
C ARG A 855 -12.74 -0.44 -16.42
N GLU A 856 -13.25 -0.98 -17.52
CA GLU A 856 -12.80 -0.76 -18.89
C GLU A 856 -12.88 0.72 -19.31
N LEU A 857 -13.83 1.49 -18.77
CA LEU A 857 -13.98 2.92 -19.11
C LEU A 857 -12.72 3.73 -18.79
N ILE A 858 -11.97 3.35 -17.75
CA ILE A 858 -10.72 4.03 -17.37
C ILE A 858 -9.71 3.94 -18.51
N PHE A 859 -9.55 2.75 -19.07
CA PHE A 859 -8.59 2.50 -20.14
C PHE A 859 -9.06 3.00 -21.50
N ILE A 860 -10.37 2.93 -21.77
CA ILE A 860 -10.94 3.49 -23.00
C ILE A 860 -10.82 5.03 -22.99
N GLY A 861 -11.12 5.67 -21.87
CA GLY A 861 -10.93 7.11 -21.69
C GLY A 861 -9.48 7.52 -21.93
N ARG A 862 -8.51 6.77 -21.37
CA ARG A 862 -7.08 6.95 -21.62
C ARG A 862 -6.72 6.85 -23.10
N ASN A 863 -7.15 5.78 -23.77
CA ASN A 863 -6.86 5.60 -25.20
C ASN A 863 -7.39 6.78 -26.02
N LEU A 864 -8.67 7.14 -25.84
CA LEU A 864 -9.30 8.25 -26.56
C LEU A 864 -8.58 9.58 -26.34
N ARG A 865 -8.09 9.83 -25.12
CA ARG A 865 -7.37 11.06 -24.78
C ARG A 865 -6.01 11.14 -25.46
N ILE A 866 -5.25 10.04 -25.50
CA ILE A 866 -3.94 10.02 -26.16
C ILE A 866 -4.10 10.12 -27.69
N VAL A 867 -5.10 9.44 -28.26
CA VAL A 867 -5.42 9.58 -29.69
C VAL A 867 -5.82 11.01 -30.04
N GLN A 868 -6.56 11.69 -29.16
CA GLN A 868 -6.86 13.11 -29.28
C GLN A 868 -5.58 13.96 -29.21
N GLY A 869 -4.71 13.75 -28.22
CA GLY A 869 -3.45 14.50 -28.08
C GLY A 869 -2.56 14.39 -29.33
N ASN A 870 -2.43 13.18 -29.88
CA ASN A 870 -1.72 12.95 -31.14
C ASN A 870 -2.36 13.70 -32.32
N ASN A 871 -3.70 13.76 -32.39
CA ASN A 871 -4.38 14.52 -33.43
C ASN A 871 -4.19 16.04 -33.27
N GLN A 872 -4.24 16.54 -32.03
CA GLN A 872 -3.97 17.95 -31.69
C GLN A 872 -2.53 18.36 -32.04
N TYR A 873 -1.55 17.51 -31.71
CA TYR A 873 -0.13 17.74 -32.02
C TYR A 873 0.10 18.01 -33.52
N PHE A 874 -0.65 17.33 -34.39
CA PHE A 874 -0.60 17.57 -35.84
C PHE A 874 -1.50 18.71 -36.35
N GLY A 875 -2.12 19.48 -35.45
CA GLY A 875 -3.06 20.56 -35.79
C GLY A 875 -4.43 20.05 -36.24
N SER A 876 -4.91 18.96 -35.65
CA SER A 876 -6.18 18.29 -35.94
C SER A 876 -6.43 18.06 -37.43
N PRO A 877 -5.62 17.24 -38.12
CA PRO A 877 -5.79 16.97 -39.55
C PRO A 877 -7.07 16.18 -39.88
N VAL A 878 -7.69 15.51 -38.90
CA VAL A 878 -8.92 14.73 -39.07
C VAL A 878 -10.01 15.12 -38.07
N ASN A 879 -11.27 14.98 -38.50
CA ASN A 879 -12.44 15.04 -37.61
C ASN A 879 -12.61 13.69 -36.89
N ARG A 880 -11.88 13.52 -35.77
CA ARG A 880 -11.88 12.29 -34.97
C ARG A 880 -13.27 11.91 -34.48
N ILE A 881 -14.07 12.88 -34.01
CA ILE A 881 -15.43 12.65 -33.48
C ILE A 881 -16.30 11.97 -34.54
N LYS A 882 -16.24 12.46 -35.79
CA LYS A 882 -16.96 11.85 -36.91
C LYS A 882 -16.46 10.44 -37.22
N LEU A 883 -15.15 10.22 -37.27
CA LEU A 883 -14.57 8.91 -37.55
C LEU A 883 -14.98 7.89 -36.49
N THR A 884 -14.74 8.19 -35.20
CA THR A 884 -15.10 7.33 -34.07
C THR A 884 -16.60 7.04 -34.03
N GLY A 885 -17.45 8.06 -34.22
CA GLY A 885 -18.89 7.87 -34.29
C GLY A 885 -19.33 6.95 -35.42
N ASN A 886 -18.74 7.09 -36.62
CA ASN A 886 -19.05 6.23 -37.76
C ASN A 886 -18.71 4.75 -37.47
N TRP A 887 -17.60 4.48 -36.78
CA TRP A 887 -17.25 3.11 -36.36
C TRP A 887 -18.23 2.56 -35.33
N ALA A 888 -18.62 3.37 -34.32
CA ALA A 888 -19.60 2.97 -33.31
C ALA A 888 -20.96 2.60 -33.92
N ALA A 889 -21.47 3.43 -34.83
CA ALA A 889 -22.75 3.16 -35.48
C ALA A 889 -22.67 1.97 -36.46
N ARG A 890 -21.53 1.81 -37.15
CA ARG A 890 -21.30 0.65 -38.01
C ARG A 890 -21.29 -0.63 -37.21
N ALA A 891 -20.59 -0.68 -36.07
CA ALA A 891 -20.55 -1.85 -35.21
C ALA A 891 -21.95 -2.32 -34.81
N LEU A 892 -22.91 -1.41 -34.57
CA LEU A 892 -24.30 -1.75 -34.27
C LEU A 892 -25.12 -2.21 -35.50
N SER A 893 -24.76 -1.77 -36.71
CA SER A 893 -25.48 -2.10 -37.96
C SER A 893 -24.95 -3.37 -38.65
N GLU A 894 -23.63 -3.58 -38.57
CA GLU A 894 -22.90 -4.70 -39.16
C GLU A 894 -22.90 -5.92 -38.21
N ASP A 895 -23.44 -5.79 -36.99
CA ASP A 895 -23.58 -6.89 -36.04
C ASP A 895 -24.49 -7.99 -36.59
N LYS A 896 -23.90 -9.15 -36.86
CA LYS A 896 -24.58 -10.33 -37.40
C LYS A 896 -25.40 -11.08 -36.34
N GLN A 897 -25.19 -10.80 -35.06
CA GLN A 897 -25.90 -11.45 -33.96
C GLN A 897 -27.31 -10.87 -33.76
N LEU A 898 -27.58 -9.68 -34.30
CA LEU A 898 -28.87 -9.01 -34.17
C LEU A 898 -29.88 -9.45 -35.25
N PRO A 899 -31.18 -9.53 -34.92
CA PRO A 899 -32.25 -9.74 -35.89
C PRO A 899 -32.23 -8.70 -37.02
N LEU A 900 -32.57 -9.11 -38.24
CA LEU A 900 -32.59 -8.24 -39.43
C LEU A 900 -33.40 -6.94 -39.22
N SER A 901 -34.53 -7.01 -38.51
CA SER A 901 -35.36 -5.84 -38.19
C SER A 901 -34.62 -4.81 -37.32
N GLN A 902 -33.86 -5.27 -36.32
CA GLN A 902 -33.04 -4.42 -35.48
C GLN A 902 -31.84 -3.86 -36.25
N ARG A 903 -31.25 -4.63 -37.16
CA ARG A 903 -30.18 -4.16 -38.05
C ARG A 903 -30.66 -3.06 -38.98
N TRP A 904 -31.85 -3.18 -39.56
CA TRP A 904 -32.48 -2.13 -40.37
C TRP A 904 -32.79 -0.86 -39.56
N ARG A 905 -33.30 -1.01 -38.33
CA ARG A 905 -33.52 0.12 -37.42
C ARG A 905 -32.20 0.82 -37.06
N ASN A 906 -31.13 0.05 -36.83
CA ASN A 906 -29.79 0.59 -36.60
C ASN A 906 -29.21 1.27 -37.84
N TYR A 907 -29.48 0.73 -39.03
CA TYR A 907 -29.09 1.33 -40.30
C TYR A 907 -29.80 2.67 -40.56
N GLY A 908 -31.09 2.77 -40.25
CA GLY A 908 -31.82 4.05 -40.28
C GLY A 908 -31.22 5.07 -39.31
N GLY A 909 -30.87 4.64 -38.09
CA GLY A 909 -30.13 5.48 -37.14
C GLY A 909 -28.73 5.90 -37.63
N TYR A 910 -28.04 5.03 -38.37
CA TYR A 910 -26.75 5.34 -39.00
C TYR A 910 -26.87 6.41 -40.08
N ILE A 911 -27.95 6.40 -40.87
CA ILE A 911 -28.23 7.47 -41.85
C ILE A 911 -28.49 8.80 -41.13
N LEU A 912 -29.37 8.81 -40.13
CA LEU A 912 -29.65 10.01 -39.33
C LEU A 912 -28.37 10.58 -38.71
N MET A 913 -27.54 9.70 -38.14
CA MET A 913 -26.26 10.08 -37.57
C MET A 913 -25.31 10.70 -38.60
N ARG A 914 -25.25 10.18 -39.85
CA ARG A 914 -24.47 10.80 -40.92
C ARG A 914 -24.93 12.22 -41.22
N PHE A 915 -26.24 12.48 -41.22
CA PHE A 915 -26.78 13.83 -41.37
C PHE A 915 -26.36 14.75 -40.20
N VAL A 916 -26.46 14.29 -38.95
CA VAL A 916 -26.03 15.08 -37.79
C VAL A 916 -24.52 15.36 -37.83
N LEU A 917 -23.72 14.41 -38.29
CA LEU A 917 -22.27 14.57 -38.43
C LEU A 917 -21.86 15.57 -39.53
N LEU A 918 -22.74 15.92 -40.48
CA LEU A 918 -22.47 17.00 -41.44
C LEU A 918 -22.24 18.35 -40.72
N GLY A 919 -22.97 18.61 -39.64
CA GLY A 919 -22.75 19.80 -38.81
C GLY A 919 -21.35 19.82 -38.18
N SER A 920 -20.84 18.66 -37.79
CA SER A 920 -19.47 18.50 -37.29
C SER A 920 -18.43 18.77 -38.38
N ASP A 921 -18.69 18.37 -39.63
CA ASP A 921 -17.82 18.69 -40.76
C ASP A 921 -17.77 20.20 -41.03
N VAL A 922 -18.92 20.88 -41.02
CA VAL A 922 -18.99 22.34 -41.19
C VAL A 922 -18.13 23.03 -40.13
N TRP A 923 -18.26 22.63 -38.87
CA TRP A 923 -17.43 23.17 -37.79
C TRP A 923 -15.94 22.86 -37.97
N PHE A 924 -15.61 21.63 -38.38
CA PHE A 924 -14.23 21.22 -38.67
C PHE A 924 -13.59 22.08 -39.76
N TYR A 925 -14.28 22.27 -40.89
CA TYR A 925 -13.78 23.11 -41.99
C TYR A 925 -13.73 24.59 -41.61
N TYR A 926 -14.68 25.08 -40.81
CA TYR A 926 -14.62 26.44 -40.24
C TYR A 926 -13.39 26.62 -39.35
N SER A 927 -13.08 25.65 -38.48
CA SER A 927 -11.87 25.70 -37.65
C SER A 927 -10.60 25.63 -38.49
N LYS A 928 -10.57 24.79 -39.54
CA LYS A 928 -9.47 24.76 -40.52
C LYS A 928 -9.29 26.08 -41.27
N LEU A 929 -10.38 26.76 -41.65
CA LEU A 929 -10.31 28.08 -42.27
C LEU A 929 -9.72 29.11 -41.31
N LYS A 930 -10.13 29.11 -40.03
CA LYS A 930 -9.52 29.97 -39.01
C LYS A 930 -8.03 29.69 -38.81
N GLN A 931 -7.62 28.41 -38.83
CA GLN A 931 -6.23 27.99 -38.76
C GLN A 931 -5.43 28.53 -39.94
N LEU A 932 -5.97 28.42 -41.15
CA LEU A 932 -5.34 28.91 -42.38
C LEU A 932 -5.22 30.44 -42.41
N LEU A 933 -6.18 31.15 -41.82
CA LEU A 933 -6.14 32.60 -41.64
C LEU A 933 -5.28 33.07 -40.44
N GLY A 934 -4.60 32.15 -39.74
CA GLY A 934 -3.77 32.45 -38.57
C GLY A 934 -4.56 32.93 -37.34
N ARG A 935 -5.90 32.80 -37.34
CA ARG A 935 -6.80 33.29 -36.28
C ARG A 935 -7.21 32.21 -35.27
N GLY A 936 -6.62 31.02 -35.33
CA GLY A 936 -6.92 29.91 -34.43
C GLY A 936 -5.98 28.72 -34.60
N LYS A 937 -6.11 27.74 -33.70
CA LYS A 937 -5.44 26.44 -33.81
C LYS A 937 -6.36 25.41 -34.50
N GLY A 938 -6.36 24.14 -34.11
CA GLY A 938 -7.26 23.12 -34.64
C GLY A 938 -8.64 23.07 -33.96
N MET A 939 -9.55 22.26 -34.52
CA MET A 939 -10.89 22.04 -33.96
C MET A 939 -10.83 21.50 -32.53
N GLU A 940 -9.89 20.60 -32.23
CA GLU A 940 -9.77 20.05 -30.88
C GLU A 940 -9.19 21.06 -29.89
N ASP A 941 -8.31 21.96 -30.34
CA ASP A 941 -7.85 23.09 -29.53
C ASP A 941 -8.96 24.12 -29.26
N ASP A 942 -9.84 24.37 -30.23
CA ASP A 942 -11.02 25.23 -30.05
C ASP A 942 -11.96 24.63 -28.99
N VAL A 943 -12.21 23.32 -29.09
CA VAL A 943 -13.05 22.55 -28.18
C VAL A 943 -12.46 22.50 -26.77
N GLU A 944 -11.17 22.24 -26.65
CA GLU A 944 -10.47 22.21 -25.36
C GLU A 944 -10.38 23.59 -24.71
N ARG A 945 -10.10 24.66 -25.47
CA ARG A 945 -10.16 26.04 -24.93
C ARG A 945 -11.55 26.40 -24.45
N HIS A 946 -12.59 25.95 -25.15
CA HIS A 946 -13.96 26.16 -24.71
C HIS A 946 -14.24 25.41 -23.41
N MET A 947 -13.79 24.15 -23.28
CA MET A 947 -13.88 23.39 -22.03
C MET A 947 -13.06 23.98 -20.90
N ALA A 948 -11.85 24.45 -21.16
CA ALA A 948 -11.02 25.07 -20.14
C ALA A 948 -11.61 26.39 -19.66
N ARG A 949 -12.22 27.18 -20.57
CA ARG A 949 -12.96 28.39 -20.20
C ARG A 949 -14.14 28.04 -19.30
N ILE A 950 -14.92 27.04 -19.72
CA ILE A 950 -16.01 26.47 -18.93
C ILE A 950 -15.44 26.06 -17.58
N ALA A 951 -14.55 25.07 -17.48
CA ALA A 951 -13.92 24.60 -16.25
C ALA A 951 -13.35 25.72 -15.34
N LYS A 952 -12.73 26.76 -15.92
CA LYS A 952 -12.24 27.94 -15.20
C LYS A 952 -13.37 28.77 -14.58
N ASP A 953 -14.53 28.84 -15.23
CA ASP A 953 -15.76 29.43 -14.69
C ASP A 953 -16.34 28.60 -13.53
N TYR A 954 -16.01 27.31 -13.46
CA TYR A 954 -16.33 26.43 -12.31
C TYR A 954 -15.31 26.63 -11.18
N GLY A 955 -14.07 27.04 -11.48
CA GLY A 955 -12.97 27.13 -10.51
C GLY A 955 -11.96 25.97 -10.61
N VAL A 956 -12.07 25.16 -11.66
CA VAL A 956 -11.07 24.14 -12.03
C VAL A 956 -10.11 24.78 -13.03
N ASP A 957 -8.87 25.03 -12.61
CA ASP A 957 -7.85 25.56 -13.50
C ASP A 957 -7.31 24.40 -14.38
N MET A 958 -7.96 24.18 -15.53
CA MET A 958 -7.46 23.22 -16.52
C MET A 958 -6.28 23.83 -17.28
N GLN A 959 -5.08 23.57 -16.80
CA GLN A 959 -3.87 24.09 -17.43
C GLN A 959 -3.51 23.33 -18.71
N HIS A 960 -3.18 24.09 -19.74
CA HIS A 960 -3.00 23.64 -21.12
C HIS A 960 -1.73 22.80 -21.40
N GLY A 961 -0.81 22.65 -20.44
CA GLY A 961 0.42 21.86 -20.63
C GLY A 961 0.34 20.41 -20.13
N VAL A 962 -0.78 20.01 -19.53
CA VAL A 962 -0.97 18.66 -18.96
C VAL A 962 -1.38 17.64 -20.03
N PHE A 963 -1.78 18.15 -21.18
CA PHE A 963 -2.33 17.39 -22.30
C PHE A 963 -1.39 17.34 -23.51
N GLU A 964 -0.20 17.92 -23.36
CA GLU A 964 0.91 17.87 -24.32
C GLU A 964 1.81 16.63 -24.10
N GLY A 965 1.30 15.62 -23.38
CA GLY A 965 2.03 14.39 -23.02
C GLY A 965 2.71 13.70 -24.19
#